data_AF-A0A9X7PJX5-F1
#
_entry.id   AF-A0A9X7PJX5-F1
#
_cell.length_a   1.000
_cell.length_b   1.000
_cell.length_c   1.000
_cell.angle_alpha   90.00
_cell.angle_beta   90.00
_cell.angle_gamma   90.00
#
_symmetry.space_group_name_H-M   'P 1'
#
loop_
_entity.id
_entity.type
_entity.pdbx_description
1 polymer ?
#
loop_
_entity_poly.entity_id
_entity_poly.type
_entity_poly.pdbx_seq_one_letter_code
_entity_poly.pdbx_strand_id
1 'polypeptide(L)'
;MLFGAMLHAADRFRQGKSATDLERTLLGVLRAALTDAEIRDWGRVYREAVNTLGRPATIPEVIARRPVTSGYTLLEHVLTFGPVAAEHAARPNMAFVDRETLAAGGDIDTPRFREGMREDGFGVTVFRKSSTSARAAQTAENTGNAAQTGDADAGADERTTQSFRAKLELESFHCHRAVGDAGGGRDEIYWCSASASDKQAGEAYMSEEFGGVKKGQTRTFGSNRVVFDGQASTGVVLNMWCWEADDSPGAWYDKLQTALTALKQQLFDTWQWQLSMGLFDPTIVGSALAEIMITAVLIIEKLRNDDDLSSARGIILDQFDLALMAHRGTTDFHFDGDGHHSLKMKYTGDSVPFPVGTLEYAVRTGDTWGAPISLPWKSMSPPALASFRGALHAMYIREGDKAVMWTVLRDGVWSEPQHIGGWLSLYAPTLTDFRGTLHCVLVGLDNRVYSSTSTDGTSWTNAAKVGNFWANRPVGLAATWSTMGPLRMRLYMTHTGGDDVNNDNFHDGTRWTTSATRSYPWRSYSPISMTGYGANAYRAMRETDNRVRFATGGYPLFGGTDPSWSDGSLVSGWRISAGPTLTIHQNLVWIFFRDNNSELCTAHYNPQSREWSSYTHVFKQRTTKPMRETGAASHQNKLYAMYHRQ
;
A
#
# COMPACT_ATOMS: atom_id res chain seq x y z
N MET A 1 -12.83 -19.24 15.05
CA MET A 1 -13.62 -20.41 14.59
C MET A 1 -12.79 -21.69 14.56
N LEU A 2 -11.58 -21.68 13.99
CA LEU A 2 -10.70 -22.84 13.84
C LEU A 2 -10.46 -23.62 15.15
N PHE A 3 -10.18 -22.94 16.25
CA PHE A 3 -9.99 -23.61 17.55
C PHE A 3 -11.23 -24.40 18.00
N GLY A 4 -12.43 -23.84 17.83
CA GLY A 4 -13.66 -24.58 18.12
C GLY A 4 -13.85 -25.77 17.19
N ALA A 5 -13.58 -25.60 15.90
CA ALA A 5 -13.64 -26.70 14.92
C ALA A 5 -12.64 -27.82 15.28
N MET A 6 -11.46 -27.46 15.79
CA MET A 6 -10.44 -28.39 16.27
C MET A 6 -10.92 -29.19 17.49
N LEU A 7 -11.52 -28.53 18.49
CA LEU A 7 -12.12 -29.22 19.65
C LEU A 7 -13.29 -30.13 19.25
N HIS A 8 -14.10 -29.69 18.28
CA HIS A 8 -15.17 -30.50 17.73
C HIS A 8 -14.62 -31.74 16.99
N ALA A 9 -13.55 -31.57 16.20
CA ALA A 9 -12.84 -32.66 15.54
C ALA A 9 -12.30 -33.67 16.57
N ALA A 10 -11.78 -33.19 17.71
CA ALA A 10 -11.29 -34.03 18.79
C ALA A 10 -12.42 -34.87 19.44
N ASP A 11 -13.61 -34.30 19.66
CA ASP A 11 -14.80 -35.04 20.14
C ASP A 11 -15.26 -36.09 19.13
N ARG A 12 -15.25 -35.74 17.84
CA ARG A 12 -15.55 -36.68 16.74
C ARG A 12 -14.56 -37.83 16.70
N PHE A 13 -13.26 -37.53 16.81
CA PHE A 13 -12.19 -38.52 16.86
C PHE A 13 -12.34 -39.46 18.07
N ARG A 14 -12.66 -38.93 19.25
CA ARG A 14 -12.97 -39.72 20.45
C ARG A 14 -14.09 -40.73 20.23
N GLN A 15 -15.09 -40.38 19.43
CA GLN A 15 -16.24 -41.24 19.12
C GLN A 15 -16.07 -42.07 17.84
N GLY A 16 -14.85 -42.16 17.30
CA GLY A 16 -14.56 -42.96 16.11
C GLY A 16 -15.24 -42.46 14.84
N LYS A 17 -15.59 -41.17 14.75
CA LYS A 17 -16.19 -40.57 13.56
C LYS A 17 -15.11 -40.20 12.55
N SER A 18 -15.43 -40.30 11.26
CA SER A 18 -14.54 -39.91 10.17
C SER A 18 -14.33 -38.39 10.14
N ALA A 19 -13.09 -37.94 10.10
CA ALA A 19 -12.75 -36.52 9.98
C ALA A 19 -13.05 -36.00 8.56
N THR A 20 -13.59 -34.78 8.48
CA THR A 20 -13.66 -34.00 7.23
C THR A 20 -12.27 -33.62 6.72
N ASP A 21 -12.22 -32.89 5.59
CA ASP A 21 -11.01 -32.26 5.08
C ASP A 21 -10.35 -31.33 6.11
N LEU A 22 -11.08 -30.34 6.63
CA LEU A 22 -10.57 -29.39 7.63
C LEU A 22 -10.26 -30.07 8.97
N GLU A 23 -11.13 -30.96 9.45
CA GLU A 23 -10.92 -31.66 10.72
C GLU A 23 -9.65 -32.52 10.69
N ARG A 24 -9.34 -33.13 9.53
CA ARG A 24 -8.11 -33.92 9.38
C ARG A 24 -6.87 -33.06 9.52
N THR A 25 -6.86 -31.87 8.91
CA THR A 25 -5.77 -30.90 9.05
C THR A 25 -5.63 -30.46 10.51
N LEU A 26 -6.73 -30.07 11.17
CA LEU A 26 -6.70 -29.61 12.56
C LEU A 26 -6.26 -30.71 13.54
N LEU A 27 -6.70 -31.96 13.35
CA LEU A 27 -6.23 -33.10 14.14
C LEU A 27 -4.76 -33.41 13.90
N GLY A 28 -4.26 -33.21 12.68
CA GLY A 28 -2.83 -33.32 12.37
C GLY A 28 -1.98 -32.33 13.17
N VAL A 29 -2.45 -31.09 13.28
CA VAL A 29 -1.79 -30.04 14.10
C VAL A 29 -1.81 -30.41 15.58
N LEU A 30 -2.93 -30.90 16.12
CA LEU A 30 -2.99 -31.37 17.51
C LEU A 30 -2.01 -32.53 17.78
N ARG A 31 -1.91 -33.49 16.86
CA ARG A 31 -1.01 -34.64 17.01
C ARG A 31 0.47 -34.28 16.98
N ALA A 32 0.81 -33.09 16.51
CA ALA A 32 2.18 -32.58 16.58
C ALA A 32 2.60 -32.24 18.02
N ALA A 33 1.63 -31.96 18.90
CA ALA A 33 1.89 -31.53 20.28
C ALA A 33 1.32 -32.49 21.34
N LEU A 34 0.25 -33.21 21.02
CA LEU A 34 -0.52 -34.01 21.97
C LEU A 34 -0.62 -35.47 21.53
N THR A 35 -0.71 -36.37 22.51
CA THR A 35 -1.05 -37.77 22.27
C THR A 35 -2.50 -37.95 21.87
N ASP A 36 -2.81 -39.04 21.17
CA ASP A 36 -4.20 -39.39 20.83
C ASP A 36 -5.10 -39.54 22.07
N ALA A 37 -4.56 -39.87 23.25
CA ALA A 37 -5.32 -39.91 24.50
C ALA A 37 -5.72 -38.51 24.95
N GLU A 38 -4.77 -37.58 24.99
CA GLU A 38 -5.01 -36.18 25.36
C GLU A 38 -5.97 -35.50 24.38
N ILE A 39 -5.84 -35.74 23.08
CA ILE A 39 -6.77 -35.22 22.07
C ILE A 39 -8.20 -35.71 22.36
N ARG A 40 -8.37 -36.99 22.69
CA ARG A 40 -9.69 -37.51 23.06
C ARG A 40 -10.23 -36.83 24.32
N ASP A 41 -9.38 -36.59 25.32
CA ASP A 41 -9.79 -35.87 26.52
C ASP A 41 -10.21 -34.42 26.25
N TRP A 42 -9.50 -33.71 25.37
CA TRP A 42 -9.92 -32.37 24.94
C TRP A 42 -11.31 -32.38 24.30
N GLY A 43 -11.56 -33.36 23.43
CA GLY A 43 -12.88 -33.56 22.82
C GLY A 43 -13.97 -33.83 23.85
N ARG A 44 -13.67 -34.61 24.89
CA ARG A 44 -14.59 -34.88 26.01
C ARG A 44 -14.90 -33.59 26.79
N VAL A 45 -13.88 -32.86 27.24
CA VAL A 45 -14.02 -31.62 28.02
C VAL A 45 -14.79 -30.56 27.23
N TYR A 46 -14.49 -30.41 25.95
CA TYR A 46 -15.24 -29.54 25.04
C TYR A 46 -16.74 -29.88 25.03
N ARG A 47 -17.08 -31.17 24.87
CA ARG A 47 -18.48 -31.60 24.82
C ARG A 47 -19.19 -31.40 26.14
N GLU A 48 -18.53 -31.67 27.26
CA GLU A 48 -19.05 -31.40 28.60
C GLU A 48 -19.35 -29.90 28.81
N ALA A 49 -18.43 -29.03 28.39
CA ALA A 49 -18.60 -27.58 28.47
C ALA A 49 -19.77 -27.09 27.60
N VAL A 50 -19.91 -27.60 26.37
CA VAL A 50 -21.06 -27.29 25.50
C VAL A 50 -22.37 -27.76 26.11
N ASN A 51 -22.42 -28.96 26.68
CA ASN A 51 -23.65 -29.48 27.29
C ASN A 51 -24.05 -28.69 28.55
N THR A 52 -23.06 -28.21 29.31
CA THR A 52 -23.30 -27.48 30.56
C THR A 52 -23.69 -26.01 30.31
N LEU A 53 -23.01 -25.35 29.38
CA LEU A 53 -23.14 -23.91 29.13
C LEU A 53 -24.05 -23.59 27.94
N GLY A 54 -24.43 -24.58 27.14
CA GLY A 54 -25.08 -24.42 25.83
C GLY A 54 -24.11 -23.91 24.76
N ARG A 55 -23.56 -22.70 24.97
CA ARG A 55 -22.52 -22.10 24.12
C ARG A 55 -21.42 -21.51 24.99
N PRO A 56 -20.23 -22.14 25.06
CA PRO A 56 -19.07 -21.51 25.68
C PRO A 56 -18.72 -20.20 24.97
N ALA A 57 -18.32 -19.16 25.72
CA ALA A 57 -18.10 -17.82 25.18
C ALA A 57 -17.02 -17.78 24.07
N THR A 58 -16.02 -18.64 24.15
CA THR A 58 -14.90 -18.76 23.21
C THR A 58 -15.21 -19.61 21.98
N ILE A 59 -16.37 -20.28 21.94
CA ILE A 59 -16.76 -21.18 20.86
C ILE A 59 -17.92 -20.56 20.06
N PRO A 60 -17.75 -20.35 18.75
CA PRO A 60 -18.80 -19.83 17.88
C PRO A 60 -20.01 -20.77 17.84
N GLU A 61 -21.20 -20.18 17.69
CA GLU A 61 -22.48 -20.88 17.78
C GLU A 61 -22.64 -22.00 16.75
N VAL A 62 -22.16 -21.78 15.52
CA VAL A 62 -22.16 -22.77 14.43
C VAL A 62 -21.32 -24.02 14.73
N ILE A 63 -20.36 -23.91 15.65
CA ILE A 63 -19.57 -25.03 16.15
C ILE A 63 -20.20 -25.63 17.41
N ALA A 64 -20.57 -24.79 18.38
CA ALA A 64 -21.12 -25.26 19.66
C ALA A 64 -22.40 -26.08 19.48
N ARG A 65 -23.30 -25.65 18.58
CA ARG A 65 -24.55 -26.35 18.27
C ARG A 65 -24.37 -27.55 17.32
N ARG A 66 -23.17 -27.80 16.80
CA ARG A 66 -22.95 -28.87 15.81
C ARG A 66 -22.99 -30.24 16.49
N PRO A 67 -23.86 -31.17 16.02
CA PRO A 67 -23.92 -32.51 16.57
C PRO A 67 -22.66 -33.28 16.21
N VAL A 68 -22.17 -34.13 17.11
CA VAL A 68 -20.95 -34.92 16.87
C VAL A 68 -21.03 -35.86 15.66
N THR A 69 -22.22 -36.15 15.15
CA THR A 69 -22.40 -36.94 13.92
C THR A 69 -22.07 -36.15 12.65
N SER A 70 -22.18 -34.82 12.68
CA SER A 70 -21.88 -33.94 11.54
C SER A 70 -20.49 -33.33 11.69
N GLY A 71 -19.65 -33.42 10.66
CA GLY A 71 -18.32 -32.82 10.70
C GLY A 71 -18.34 -31.36 10.26
N TYR A 72 -17.23 -30.65 10.40
CA TYR A 72 -17.04 -29.27 9.93
C TYR A 72 -16.04 -29.22 8.78
N THR A 73 -16.50 -28.91 7.58
CA THR A 73 -15.67 -28.94 6.37
C THR A 73 -14.91 -27.63 6.14
N LEU A 74 -13.89 -27.68 5.30
CA LEU A 74 -13.19 -26.47 4.86
C LEU A 74 -14.15 -25.52 4.15
N LEU A 75 -15.00 -26.03 3.24
CA LEU A 75 -15.99 -25.22 2.51
C LEU A 75 -16.97 -24.48 3.45
N GLU A 76 -17.47 -25.15 4.50
CA GLU A 76 -18.32 -24.51 5.49
C GLU A 76 -17.58 -23.42 6.27
N HIS A 77 -16.30 -23.62 6.59
CA HIS A 77 -15.47 -22.57 7.19
C HIS A 77 -15.46 -21.31 6.32
N VAL A 78 -15.23 -21.45 5.01
CA VAL A 78 -15.24 -20.33 4.07
C VAL A 78 -16.52 -19.51 4.13
N LEU A 79 -17.65 -20.19 3.99
CA LEU A 79 -18.96 -19.56 3.84
C LEU A 79 -19.40 -18.87 5.14
N THR A 80 -18.87 -19.30 6.27
CA THR A 80 -19.21 -18.74 7.60
C THR A 80 -18.17 -17.74 8.11
N PHE A 81 -16.97 -17.71 7.53
CA PHE A 81 -15.86 -16.90 8.02
C PHE A 81 -16.00 -15.42 7.70
N GLY A 82 -16.61 -15.05 6.57
CA GLY A 82 -16.74 -13.65 6.14
C GLY A 82 -17.28 -12.69 7.22
N PRO A 83 -18.44 -12.99 7.84
CA PRO A 83 -18.97 -12.18 8.95
C PRO A 83 -18.05 -12.12 10.18
N VAL A 84 -17.37 -13.22 10.50
CA VAL A 84 -16.47 -13.33 11.65
C VAL A 84 -15.17 -12.54 11.42
N ALA A 85 -14.72 -12.42 10.16
CA ALA A 85 -13.54 -11.67 9.81
C ALA A 85 -13.66 -10.17 10.14
N ALA A 86 -14.84 -9.57 9.96
CA ALA A 86 -15.05 -8.17 10.33
C ALA A 86 -14.93 -7.95 11.85
N GLU A 87 -15.45 -8.87 12.66
CA GLU A 87 -15.32 -8.82 14.13
C GLU A 87 -13.87 -8.98 14.58
N HIS A 88 -13.12 -9.92 13.97
CA HIS A 88 -11.70 -10.07 14.22
C HIS A 88 -10.93 -8.79 13.88
N ALA A 89 -11.13 -8.25 12.68
CA ALA A 89 -10.43 -7.07 12.22
C ALA A 89 -10.66 -5.80 13.07
N ALA A 90 -11.77 -5.73 13.81
CA ALA A 90 -12.05 -4.62 14.72
C ALA A 90 -11.29 -4.71 16.06
N ARG A 91 -10.68 -5.87 16.37
CA ARG A 91 -10.00 -6.08 17.65
C ARG A 91 -8.74 -5.21 17.78
N PRO A 92 -8.40 -4.74 19.00
CA PRO A 92 -7.22 -3.92 19.22
C PRO A 92 -5.90 -4.59 18.80
N ASN A 93 -5.79 -5.91 18.90
CA ASN A 93 -4.62 -6.67 18.49
C ASN A 93 -4.52 -6.97 16.97
N MET A 94 -5.33 -6.30 16.15
CA MET A 94 -5.22 -6.32 14.70
C MET A 94 -4.73 -4.97 14.17
N ALA A 95 -3.60 -4.97 13.47
CA ALA A 95 -3.06 -3.78 12.81
C ALA A 95 -3.27 -3.88 11.30
N PHE A 96 -4.05 -2.93 10.78
CA PHE A 96 -4.13 -2.65 9.35
C PHE A 96 -3.31 -1.39 9.08
N VAL A 97 -2.20 -1.54 8.37
CA VAL A 97 -1.17 -0.50 8.24
C VAL A 97 -1.15 0.05 6.82
N ASP A 98 -1.12 1.37 6.68
CA ASP A 98 -0.97 2.00 5.37
C ASP A 98 0.47 1.88 4.88
N ARG A 99 0.63 1.56 3.59
CA ARG A 99 1.96 1.44 2.97
C ARG A 99 2.76 2.73 3.00
N GLU A 100 2.09 3.88 3.04
CA GLU A 100 2.76 5.17 3.25
C GLU A 100 3.52 5.23 4.58
N THR A 101 2.96 4.65 5.65
CA THR A 101 3.62 4.61 6.97
C THR A 101 4.89 3.76 6.91
N LEU A 102 4.80 2.57 6.29
CA LEU A 102 5.96 1.70 6.07
C LEU A 102 7.02 2.37 5.18
N ALA A 103 6.60 3.00 4.09
CA ALA A 103 7.48 3.72 3.17
C ALA A 103 8.21 4.88 3.85
N ALA A 104 7.52 5.65 4.69
CA ALA A 104 8.10 6.73 5.47
C ALA A 104 9.05 6.22 6.56
N GLY A 105 8.87 4.98 7.03
CA GLY A 105 9.60 4.46 8.18
C GLY A 105 9.04 4.89 9.50
N GLY A 106 7.75 5.22 9.51
CA GLY A 106 7.05 5.51 10.74
C GLY A 106 6.89 4.25 11.59
N ASP A 107 6.48 4.46 12.83
CA ASP A 107 6.03 3.40 13.71
C ASP A 107 4.76 2.75 13.12
N ILE A 108 4.85 1.49 12.73
CA ILE A 108 3.72 0.71 12.20
C ILE A 108 2.85 0.13 13.33
N ASP A 109 3.31 0.22 14.57
CA ASP A 109 2.67 -0.36 15.76
C ASP A 109 2.09 0.75 16.63
N THR A 110 0.86 1.14 16.31
CA THR A 110 0.15 2.16 17.09
C THR A 110 0.06 1.76 18.58
N PRO A 111 -0.03 2.73 19.51
CA PRO A 111 -0.19 2.44 20.93
C PRO A 111 -1.37 1.51 21.23
N ARG A 112 -2.52 1.71 20.56
CA ARG A 112 -3.69 0.83 20.66
C ARG A 112 -3.38 -0.61 20.28
N PHE A 113 -2.60 -0.81 19.21
CA PHE A 113 -2.22 -2.14 18.76
C PHE A 113 -1.29 -2.84 19.75
N ARG A 114 -0.31 -2.12 20.30
CA ARG A 114 0.59 -2.64 21.32
C ARG A 114 -0.14 -3.00 22.61
N GLU A 115 -1.10 -2.19 23.03
CA GLU A 115 -1.95 -2.50 24.19
C GLU A 115 -2.82 -3.73 23.94
N GLY A 116 -3.47 -3.82 22.78
CA GLY A 116 -4.24 -5.00 22.39
C GLY A 116 -3.40 -6.28 22.34
N MET A 117 -2.18 -6.20 21.80
CA MET A 117 -1.24 -7.32 21.77
C MET A 117 -0.87 -7.79 23.18
N ARG A 118 -0.75 -6.86 24.13
CA ARG A 118 -0.45 -7.16 25.53
C ARG A 118 -1.58 -7.87 26.23
N GLU A 119 -2.81 -7.44 25.98
CA GLU A 119 -4.02 -8.03 26.57
C GLU A 119 -4.29 -9.44 26.02
N ASP A 120 -4.10 -9.63 24.72
CA ASP A 120 -4.43 -10.89 24.04
C ASP A 120 -3.23 -11.87 23.95
N GLY A 121 -2.01 -11.43 24.30
CA GLY A 121 -0.77 -12.21 24.20
C GLY A 121 -0.23 -12.35 22.75
N PHE A 122 -0.98 -11.90 21.75
CA PHE A 122 -0.55 -11.89 20.36
C PHE A 122 -1.15 -10.73 19.58
N GLY A 123 -0.52 -10.37 18.46
CA GLY A 123 -1.08 -9.43 17.48
C GLY A 123 -0.88 -9.87 16.05
N VAL A 124 -1.67 -9.32 15.12
CA VAL A 124 -1.55 -9.59 13.68
C VAL A 124 -1.40 -8.29 12.91
N THR A 125 -0.49 -8.27 11.94
CA THR A 125 -0.25 -7.12 11.07
C THR A 125 -0.49 -7.47 9.61
N VAL A 126 -1.31 -6.62 8.98
CA VAL A 126 -1.62 -6.66 7.55
C VAL A 126 -1.46 -5.27 6.96
N PHE A 127 -0.80 -5.18 5.81
CA PHE A 127 -0.72 -3.91 5.09
C PHE A 127 -1.92 -3.74 4.16
N ARG A 128 -2.49 -2.52 4.14
CA ARG A 128 -3.63 -2.20 3.29
C ARG A 128 -3.23 -2.21 1.82
N LYS A 129 -4.09 -2.79 0.98
CA LYS A 129 -4.00 -2.73 -0.48
C LYS A 129 -4.76 -1.52 -1.00
N SER A 130 -4.41 -1.06 -2.20
CA SER A 130 -5.34 -0.24 -3.00
C SER A 130 -6.67 -1.00 -3.11
N SER A 131 -7.78 -0.35 -2.80
CA SER A 131 -9.07 -1.02 -2.64
C SER A 131 -9.47 -1.74 -3.93
N THR A 132 -9.93 -2.98 -3.82
CA THR A 132 -10.86 -3.57 -4.79
C THR A 132 -12.25 -3.28 -4.24
N SER A 133 -13.05 -2.51 -4.97
CA SER A 133 -14.43 -2.11 -4.64
C SER A 133 -14.68 -1.17 -3.44
N ALA A 134 -14.64 0.15 -3.71
CA ALA A 134 -15.35 1.17 -2.92
C ALA A 134 -16.88 1.14 -3.09
N ARG A 135 -17.45 0.01 -3.52
CA ARG A 135 -18.91 -0.16 -3.69
C ARG A 135 -19.61 -0.54 -2.38
N ALA A 136 -18.86 -1.08 -1.41
CA ALA A 136 -19.40 -1.51 -0.11
C ALA A 136 -19.60 -0.37 0.90
N ALA A 137 -18.88 0.76 0.78
CA ALA A 137 -19.00 1.88 1.70
C ALA A 137 -20.01 2.96 1.25
N GLN A 138 -20.32 3.05 -0.05
CA GLN A 138 -21.21 4.09 -0.60
C GLN A 138 -22.67 3.64 -0.80
N THR A 139 -22.97 2.36 -0.68
CA THR A 139 -24.33 1.83 -0.86
C THR A 139 -25.24 2.03 0.36
N ALA A 140 -24.71 2.51 1.49
CA ALA A 140 -25.51 2.76 2.69
C ALA A 140 -26.23 4.12 2.74
N GLU A 141 -25.93 5.09 1.86
CA GLU A 141 -26.46 6.46 2.01
C GLU A 141 -27.21 7.06 0.83
N ASN A 142 -27.33 6.42 -0.34
CA ASN A 142 -28.18 6.97 -1.41
C ASN A 142 -28.91 5.89 -2.19
N THR A 143 -30.14 5.61 -1.79
CA THR A 143 -31.12 4.94 -2.65
C THR A 143 -31.69 5.95 -3.64
N GLY A 144 -31.68 5.58 -4.92
CA GLY A 144 -32.53 6.22 -5.94
C GLY A 144 -31.81 6.94 -7.08
N ASN A 145 -31.11 6.21 -7.95
CA ASN A 145 -31.43 6.16 -9.39
C ASN A 145 -30.44 5.29 -10.16
N ALA A 146 -31.01 4.36 -10.92
CA ALA A 146 -30.29 3.51 -11.86
C ALA A 146 -29.91 4.32 -13.11
N ALA A 147 -28.66 4.19 -13.53
CA ALA A 147 -28.26 4.32 -14.93
C ALA A 147 -27.37 3.13 -15.27
N GLN A 148 -27.87 2.31 -16.19
CA GLN A 148 -27.14 1.19 -16.80
C GLN A 148 -25.93 1.72 -17.57
N THR A 149 -24.75 1.23 -17.23
CA THR A 149 -23.65 1.02 -18.19
C THR A 149 -23.23 -0.43 -18.01
N GLY A 150 -23.66 -1.27 -18.95
CA GLY A 150 -23.11 -2.60 -19.15
C GLY A 150 -21.70 -2.44 -19.70
N ASP A 151 -20.74 -2.90 -18.92
CA ASP A 151 -19.67 -3.81 -19.31
C ASP A 151 -18.72 -3.84 -18.13
N ALA A 152 -18.95 -4.82 -17.25
CA ALA A 152 -17.90 -5.32 -16.38
C ALA A 152 -16.92 -6.09 -17.28
N ASP A 153 -16.21 -5.36 -18.12
CA ASP A 153 -15.23 -6.00 -18.99
C ASP A 153 -14.03 -6.37 -18.14
N ALA A 154 -13.67 -7.64 -18.28
CA ALA A 154 -12.71 -8.37 -17.51
C ALA A 154 -11.30 -7.80 -17.73
N GLY A 155 -10.97 -6.73 -17.01
CA GLY A 155 -9.61 -6.25 -16.83
C GLY A 155 -9.01 -6.85 -15.57
N ALA A 156 -9.06 -8.18 -15.40
CA ALA A 156 -8.09 -8.84 -14.53
C ALA A 156 -6.73 -8.66 -15.21
N ASP A 157 -6.08 -7.50 -14.98
CA ASP A 157 -4.71 -7.24 -15.42
C ASP A 157 -3.92 -8.50 -15.08
N GLU A 158 -3.41 -9.15 -16.13
CA GLU A 158 -2.74 -10.43 -16.05
C GLU A 158 -1.77 -10.41 -14.87
N ARG A 159 -2.16 -11.04 -13.76
CA ARG A 159 -1.27 -11.41 -12.66
C ARG A 159 -0.38 -12.54 -13.18
N THR A 160 0.46 -12.23 -14.16
CA THR A 160 1.68 -13.00 -14.40
C THR A 160 2.64 -12.63 -13.28
N THR A 161 2.34 -13.09 -12.06
CA THR A 161 3.18 -12.85 -10.89
C THR A 161 4.41 -13.73 -11.02
N GLN A 162 5.37 -13.23 -11.79
CA GLN A 162 6.70 -13.80 -11.93
C GLN A 162 7.24 -14.17 -10.54
N SER A 163 7.64 -15.43 -10.37
CA SER A 163 8.25 -15.88 -9.12
C SER A 163 9.58 -15.17 -8.88
N PHE A 164 9.86 -14.88 -7.63
CA PHE A 164 11.13 -14.33 -7.15
C PHE A 164 11.53 -15.02 -5.85
N ARG A 165 12.83 -15.02 -5.53
CA ARG A 165 13.29 -15.51 -4.23
C ARG A 165 13.04 -14.44 -3.16
N ALA A 166 12.11 -14.68 -2.25
CA ALA A 166 11.96 -13.87 -1.06
C ALA A 166 12.86 -14.41 0.06
N LYS A 167 13.57 -13.52 0.74
CA LYS A 167 14.39 -13.86 1.90
C LYS A 167 14.23 -12.81 2.99
N LEU A 168 13.88 -13.25 4.20
CA LEU A 168 13.64 -12.42 5.37
C LEU A 168 14.60 -12.84 6.49
N GLU A 169 15.33 -11.87 7.01
CA GLU A 169 16.35 -12.06 8.05
C GLU A 169 16.08 -11.18 9.27
N LEU A 170 16.34 -11.71 10.45
CA LEU A 170 16.34 -10.97 11.71
C LEU A 170 17.70 -10.31 11.90
N GLU A 171 17.71 -9.00 12.19
CA GLU A 171 18.94 -8.25 12.40
C GLU A 171 19.27 -8.16 13.89
N SER A 172 18.32 -7.69 14.69
CA SER A 172 18.47 -7.51 16.13
C SER A 172 17.11 -7.44 16.81
N PHE A 173 17.09 -7.58 18.13
CA PHE A 173 15.94 -7.18 18.94
C PHE A 173 16.36 -6.29 20.09
N HIS A 174 15.48 -5.39 20.50
CA HIS A 174 15.65 -4.52 21.65
C HIS A 174 14.62 -4.86 22.73
N CYS A 175 15.07 -4.98 23.98
CA CYS A 175 14.20 -5.22 25.13
C CYS A 175 13.75 -3.88 25.75
N HIS A 176 12.45 -3.59 25.67
CA HIS A 176 11.81 -2.44 26.31
C HIS A 176 11.30 -2.77 27.72
N ARG A 177 10.89 -4.03 27.94
CA ARG A 177 10.45 -4.62 29.23
C ARG A 177 10.83 -6.10 29.26
N ALA A 178 11.41 -6.53 30.39
CA ALA A 178 11.69 -7.94 30.68
C ALA A 178 10.40 -8.76 30.83
N VAL A 179 10.47 -10.06 30.53
CA VAL A 179 9.49 -11.10 30.84
C VAL A 179 9.65 -11.43 32.33
N GLY A 180 8.55 -11.61 33.07
CA GLY A 180 8.65 -11.88 34.51
C GLY A 180 9.13 -10.69 35.38
N ASP A 181 8.33 -10.34 36.38
CA ASP A 181 8.61 -9.38 37.45
C ASP A 181 8.73 -7.87 37.12
N ALA A 182 7.82 -7.12 37.76
CA ALA A 182 7.86 -5.68 37.99
C ALA A 182 9.14 -5.15 38.71
N GLY A 183 10.14 -6.01 38.94
CA GLY A 183 11.41 -5.73 39.64
C GLY A 183 12.66 -5.65 38.76
N GLY A 184 12.59 -5.95 37.45
CA GLY A 184 13.72 -5.79 36.52
C GLY A 184 14.68 -6.99 36.45
N GLY A 185 14.11 -8.19 36.23
CA GLY A 185 14.82 -9.46 36.00
C GLY A 185 15.73 -9.49 34.75
N ARG A 186 16.40 -10.63 34.57
CA ARG A 186 17.20 -10.97 33.39
C ARG A 186 16.57 -12.20 32.76
N ASP A 187 16.31 -12.15 31.46
CA ASP A 187 15.50 -13.21 30.83
C ASP A 187 16.29 -13.82 29.67
N GLU A 188 16.23 -15.14 29.55
CA GLU A 188 16.98 -15.91 28.56
C GLU A 188 16.16 -15.96 27.27
N ILE A 189 16.22 -14.89 26.49
CA ILE A 189 15.33 -14.73 25.32
C ILE A 189 15.77 -15.62 24.15
N TYR A 190 14.79 -16.23 23.47
CA TYR A 190 14.96 -16.79 22.12
C TYR A 190 13.69 -16.60 21.27
N TRP A 191 13.84 -16.82 19.96
CA TRP A 191 12.82 -16.51 18.96
C TRP A 191 12.50 -17.72 18.10
N CYS A 192 11.20 -17.94 17.87
CA CYS A 192 10.70 -19.00 16.99
C CYS A 192 9.89 -18.41 15.84
N SER A 193 9.85 -19.09 14.70
CA SER A 193 9.00 -18.72 13.58
C SER A 193 8.54 -19.92 12.77
N ALA A 194 7.31 -19.84 12.27
CA ALA A 194 6.76 -20.68 11.23
C ALA A 194 6.32 -19.76 10.09
N SER A 195 6.78 -20.06 8.88
CA SER A 195 6.58 -19.18 7.73
C SER A 195 6.12 -19.96 6.51
N ALA A 196 5.47 -19.28 5.56
CA ALA A 196 5.06 -19.85 4.28
C ALA A 196 4.90 -18.75 3.22
N SER A 197 5.05 -19.12 1.95
CA SER A 197 4.69 -18.27 0.80
C SER A 197 3.58 -18.91 -0.02
N ASP A 198 3.20 -18.27 -1.11
CA ASP A 198 2.34 -18.88 -2.12
C ASP A 198 3.00 -19.99 -2.96
N LYS A 199 4.26 -20.36 -2.69
CA LYS A 199 4.97 -21.43 -3.43
C LYS A 199 5.41 -22.59 -2.56
N GLN A 200 5.73 -22.33 -1.29
CA GLN A 200 6.24 -23.34 -0.39
C GLN A 200 5.99 -22.96 1.07
N ALA A 201 5.92 -23.97 1.93
CA ALA A 201 6.18 -23.76 3.35
C ALA A 201 7.65 -23.33 3.54
N GLY A 202 7.90 -22.44 4.50
CA GLY A 202 9.25 -22.06 4.92
C GLY A 202 9.93 -23.17 5.72
N GLU A 203 11.01 -22.85 6.42
CA GLU A 203 11.56 -23.74 7.45
C GLU A 203 11.07 -23.35 8.84
N ALA A 204 10.91 -24.35 9.71
CA ALA A 204 10.62 -24.10 11.11
C ALA A 204 11.89 -23.54 11.76
N TYR A 205 11.79 -22.33 12.30
CA TYR A 205 12.91 -21.55 12.79
C TYR A 205 12.88 -21.47 14.31
N MET A 206 14.06 -21.62 14.92
CA MET A 206 14.35 -21.38 16.33
C MET A 206 15.74 -20.75 16.40
N SER A 207 15.89 -19.62 17.08
CA SER A 207 17.17 -18.93 17.24
C SER A 207 18.06 -19.60 18.29
N GLU A 208 19.30 -19.12 18.41
CA GLU A 208 20.05 -19.26 19.65
C GLU A 208 19.33 -18.57 20.83
N GLU A 209 19.65 -18.99 22.06
CA GLU A 209 19.32 -18.24 23.28
C GLU A 209 20.30 -17.08 23.43
N PHE A 210 19.79 -15.92 23.84
CA PHE A 210 20.55 -14.68 23.92
C PHE A 210 21.06 -14.35 25.34
N GLY A 211 20.96 -15.31 26.27
CA GLY A 211 21.29 -15.17 27.69
C GLY A 211 20.46 -14.09 28.38
N GLY A 212 20.69 -13.86 29.68
CA GLY A 212 19.95 -12.86 30.47
C GLY A 212 19.96 -11.44 29.87
N VAL A 213 18.91 -11.09 29.14
CA VAL A 213 18.67 -9.79 28.49
C VAL A 213 17.95 -8.87 29.48
N LYS A 214 18.35 -7.60 29.51
CA LYS A 214 17.71 -6.57 30.35
C LYS A 214 17.05 -5.48 29.52
N LYS A 215 16.11 -4.77 30.14
CA LYS A 215 15.56 -3.51 29.61
C LYS A 215 16.67 -2.57 29.14
N GLY A 216 16.49 -2.02 27.94
CA GLY A 216 17.42 -1.12 27.26
C GLY A 216 18.54 -1.83 26.51
N GLN A 217 18.66 -3.16 26.58
CA GLN A 217 19.65 -3.91 25.84
C GLN A 217 19.15 -4.30 24.45
N THR A 218 20.09 -4.35 23.51
CA THR A 218 19.88 -4.86 22.16
C THR A 218 20.77 -6.07 21.95
N ARG A 219 20.23 -7.13 21.34
CA ARG A 219 20.96 -8.31 20.91
C ARG A 219 20.88 -8.42 19.39
N THR A 220 21.95 -8.88 18.78
CA THR A 220 22.07 -9.05 17.33
C THR A 220 22.09 -10.54 17.01
N PHE A 221 21.32 -10.96 16.00
CA PHE A 221 21.29 -12.36 15.59
C PHE A 221 22.60 -12.76 14.90
N GLY A 222 23.09 -13.95 15.21
CA GLY A 222 24.28 -14.53 14.58
C GLY A 222 24.03 -15.04 13.15
N SER A 223 24.59 -16.20 12.83
CA SER A 223 24.36 -16.87 11.54
C SER A 223 22.94 -17.43 11.41
N ASN A 224 22.30 -17.79 12.52
CA ASN A 224 20.96 -18.36 12.58
C ASN A 224 19.88 -17.27 12.64
N ARG A 225 19.62 -16.61 11.51
CA ARG A 225 18.75 -15.43 11.46
C ARG A 225 17.70 -15.43 10.36
N VAL A 226 17.65 -16.48 9.54
CA VAL A 226 16.80 -16.54 8.35
C VAL A 226 15.46 -17.15 8.74
N VAL A 227 14.39 -16.34 8.74
CA VAL A 227 13.03 -16.80 9.09
C VAL A 227 12.22 -17.24 7.87
N PHE A 228 12.64 -16.85 6.68
CA PHE A 228 12.12 -17.36 5.41
C PHE A 228 13.18 -17.21 4.31
N ASP A 229 13.34 -18.25 3.48
CA ASP A 229 14.15 -18.24 2.27
C ASP A 229 13.53 -19.21 1.25
N GLY A 230 12.91 -18.67 0.21
CA GLY A 230 12.14 -19.47 -0.72
C GLY A 230 11.54 -18.69 -1.87
N GLN A 231 10.85 -19.39 -2.76
CA GLN A 231 10.13 -18.75 -3.87
C GLN A 231 8.83 -18.10 -3.37
N ALA A 232 8.47 -16.96 -3.96
CA ALA A 232 7.19 -16.30 -3.78
C ALA A 232 6.76 -15.63 -5.10
N SER A 233 5.46 -15.50 -5.31
CA SER A 233 4.88 -14.67 -6.37
C SER A 233 3.88 -13.66 -5.81
N THR A 234 3.17 -14.01 -4.74
CA THR A 234 2.11 -13.17 -4.15
C THR A 234 2.52 -12.57 -2.82
N GLY A 235 3.25 -13.32 -1.98
CA GLY A 235 3.63 -12.86 -0.65
C GLY A 235 4.15 -13.95 0.27
N VAL A 236 4.50 -13.54 1.49
CA VAL A 236 4.99 -14.37 2.59
C VAL A 236 4.18 -14.08 3.85
N VAL A 237 3.89 -15.13 4.61
CA VAL A 237 3.29 -15.07 5.95
C VAL A 237 4.29 -15.56 6.98
N LEU A 238 4.30 -14.91 8.13
CA LEU A 238 5.10 -15.26 9.29
C LEU A 238 4.19 -15.38 10.51
N ASN A 239 4.33 -16.47 11.26
CA ASN A 239 3.96 -16.53 12.67
C ASN A 239 5.23 -16.58 13.48
N MET A 240 5.36 -15.69 14.45
CA MET A 240 6.57 -15.51 15.22
C MET A 240 6.26 -15.51 16.71
N TRP A 241 7.20 -15.99 17.51
CA TRP A 241 7.07 -16.10 18.97
C TRP A 241 8.36 -15.64 19.65
N CYS A 242 8.21 -14.86 20.71
CA CYS A 242 9.27 -14.50 21.64
C CYS A 242 9.09 -15.32 22.90
N TRP A 243 10.16 -15.97 23.36
CA TRP A 243 10.16 -16.84 24.52
C TRP A 243 11.19 -16.38 25.54
N GLU A 244 10.88 -16.62 26.80
CA GLU A 244 11.84 -16.71 27.89
C GLU A 244 12.17 -18.19 28.11
N ALA A 245 13.46 -18.54 28.01
CA ALA A 245 13.95 -19.87 28.32
C ALA A 245 14.06 -20.05 29.83
N ASP A 246 13.73 -21.26 30.28
CA ASP A 246 13.94 -21.75 31.63
C ASP A 246 14.54 -23.18 31.55
N ASP A 247 14.43 -23.97 32.62
CA ASP A 247 15.02 -25.32 32.74
C ASP A 247 14.28 -26.41 31.92
N SER A 248 13.89 -26.12 30.67
CA SER A 248 13.20 -27.08 29.80
C SER A 248 14.13 -28.18 29.26
N PRO A 249 13.69 -29.46 29.28
CA PRO A 249 14.51 -30.57 28.80
C PRO A 249 14.60 -30.62 27.27
N GLY A 250 15.64 -31.23 26.70
CA GLY A 250 15.81 -31.34 25.23
C GLY A 250 14.60 -31.90 24.46
N ALA A 251 13.89 -32.87 25.05
CA ALA A 251 12.67 -33.44 24.44
C ALA A 251 11.53 -32.42 24.29
N TRP A 252 11.55 -31.34 25.06
CA TRP A 252 10.62 -30.22 24.92
C TRP A 252 10.88 -29.44 23.63
N TYR A 253 12.14 -29.08 23.38
CA TYR A 253 12.56 -28.40 22.15
C TYR A 253 12.27 -29.24 20.90
N ASP A 254 12.43 -30.56 20.97
CA ASP A 254 12.04 -31.48 19.88
C ASP A 254 10.53 -31.42 19.56
N LYS A 255 9.69 -31.35 20.60
CA LYS A 255 8.24 -31.20 20.44
C LYS A 255 7.88 -29.82 19.90
N LEU A 256 8.52 -28.76 20.38
CA LEU A 256 8.34 -27.41 19.86
C LEU A 256 8.68 -27.35 18.37
N GLN A 257 9.82 -27.90 17.96
CA GLN A 257 10.23 -27.98 16.56
C GLN A 257 9.23 -28.77 15.70
N THR A 258 8.69 -29.87 16.25
CA THR A 258 7.63 -30.67 15.59
C THR A 258 6.35 -29.86 15.40
N ALA A 259 5.93 -29.11 16.42
CA ALA A 259 4.76 -28.23 16.34
C ALA A 259 4.95 -27.08 15.35
N LEU A 260 6.11 -26.41 15.36
CA LEU A 260 6.45 -25.38 14.37
C LEU A 260 6.40 -25.93 12.94
N THR A 261 6.88 -27.17 12.74
CA THR A 261 6.83 -27.86 11.44
C THR A 261 5.39 -28.10 10.98
N ALA A 262 4.49 -28.50 11.88
CA ALA A 262 3.08 -28.65 11.55
C ALA A 262 2.40 -27.29 11.25
N LEU A 263 2.75 -26.25 12.00
CA LEU A 263 2.20 -24.91 11.83
C LEU A 263 2.60 -24.26 10.50
N LYS A 264 3.86 -24.42 10.05
CA LYS A 264 4.27 -23.91 8.72
C LYS A 264 3.49 -24.57 7.58
N GLN A 265 3.16 -25.86 7.72
CA GLN A 265 2.34 -26.56 6.73
C GLN A 265 0.90 -26.06 6.74
N GLN A 266 0.32 -25.86 7.93
CA GLN A 266 -1.02 -25.29 8.06
C GLN A 266 -1.11 -23.87 7.47
N LEU A 267 -0.10 -23.03 7.71
CA LEU A 267 0.01 -21.70 7.10
C LEU A 267 0.00 -21.79 5.57
N PHE A 268 0.87 -22.65 5.01
CA PHE A 268 0.96 -22.87 3.58
C PHE A 268 -0.37 -23.34 2.99
N ASP A 269 -0.97 -24.38 3.55
CA ASP A 269 -2.23 -24.96 3.06
C ASP A 269 -3.37 -23.94 3.11
N THR A 270 -3.47 -23.17 4.19
CA THR A 270 -4.50 -22.13 4.33
C THR A 270 -4.32 -21.01 3.31
N TRP A 271 -3.07 -20.59 3.09
CA TRP A 271 -2.74 -19.54 2.14
C TRP A 271 -3.00 -19.98 0.68
N GLN A 272 -2.58 -21.19 0.31
CA GLN A 272 -2.90 -21.80 -1.00
C GLN A 272 -4.39 -21.84 -1.23
N TRP A 273 -5.13 -22.26 -0.21
CA TRP A 273 -6.58 -22.35 -0.29
C TRP A 273 -7.21 -20.96 -0.51
N GLN A 274 -6.84 -19.93 0.25
CA GLN A 274 -7.34 -18.56 0.06
C GLN A 274 -7.08 -18.03 -1.36
N LEU A 275 -5.90 -18.32 -1.92
CA LEU A 275 -5.56 -17.94 -3.29
C LEU A 275 -6.46 -18.64 -4.31
N SER A 276 -6.66 -19.96 -4.18
CA SER A 276 -7.51 -20.74 -5.09
C SER A 276 -8.98 -20.32 -5.09
N MET A 277 -9.46 -19.78 -3.96
CA MET A 277 -10.84 -19.29 -3.82
C MET A 277 -10.98 -17.80 -4.15
N GLY A 278 -9.88 -17.10 -4.47
CA GLY A 278 -9.89 -15.67 -4.74
C GLY A 278 -10.19 -14.79 -3.52
N LEU A 279 -10.03 -15.31 -2.30
CA LEU A 279 -10.42 -14.64 -1.04
C LEU A 279 -9.30 -13.78 -0.46
N PHE A 280 -8.58 -13.06 -1.32
CA PHE A 280 -7.36 -12.35 -0.94
C PHE A 280 -7.61 -10.89 -0.57
N ASP A 281 -8.59 -10.69 0.31
CA ASP A 281 -8.90 -9.42 0.95
C ASP A 281 -8.09 -9.27 2.26
N PRO A 282 -7.46 -8.11 2.55
CA PRO A 282 -6.66 -7.92 3.77
C PRO A 282 -7.40 -8.26 5.07
N THR A 283 -8.69 -7.93 5.17
CA THR A 283 -9.51 -8.22 6.36
C THR A 283 -9.72 -9.72 6.52
N ILE A 284 -10.05 -10.43 5.44
CA ILE A 284 -10.21 -11.89 5.46
C ILE A 284 -8.89 -12.58 5.79
N VAL A 285 -7.80 -12.24 5.08
CA VAL A 285 -6.51 -12.90 5.24
C VAL A 285 -5.93 -12.65 6.63
N GLY A 286 -6.00 -11.40 7.12
CA GLY A 286 -5.57 -11.05 8.47
C GLY A 286 -6.35 -11.79 9.55
N SER A 287 -7.66 -11.86 9.41
CA SER A 287 -8.49 -12.56 10.38
C SER A 287 -8.23 -14.07 10.38
N ALA A 288 -8.00 -14.66 9.21
CA ALA A 288 -7.68 -16.08 9.11
C ALA A 288 -6.35 -16.38 9.80
N LEU A 289 -5.36 -15.50 9.62
CA LEU A 289 -4.09 -15.59 10.34
C LEU A 289 -4.27 -15.45 11.85
N ALA A 290 -5.16 -14.56 12.30
CA ALA A 290 -5.49 -14.45 13.73
C ALA A 290 -6.08 -15.77 14.28
N GLU A 291 -6.94 -16.46 13.54
CA GLU A 291 -7.45 -17.77 13.96
C GLU A 291 -6.36 -18.85 14.04
N ILE A 292 -5.41 -18.82 13.10
CA ILE A 292 -4.23 -19.70 13.14
C ILE A 292 -3.35 -19.34 14.35
N MET A 293 -3.12 -18.06 14.63
CA MET A 293 -2.34 -17.59 15.77
C MET A 293 -2.96 -18.00 17.10
N ILE A 294 -4.27 -17.82 17.29
CA ILE A 294 -4.97 -18.30 18.49
C ILE A 294 -4.77 -19.80 18.67
N THR A 295 -4.96 -20.55 17.58
CA THR A 295 -4.78 -22.02 17.60
C THR A 295 -3.35 -22.39 17.94
N ALA A 296 -2.37 -21.70 17.36
CA ALA A 296 -0.96 -21.93 17.59
C ALA A 296 -0.56 -21.62 19.03
N VAL A 297 -0.93 -20.44 19.55
CA VAL A 297 -0.66 -20.04 20.95
C VAL A 297 -1.23 -21.07 21.91
N LEU A 298 -2.49 -21.50 21.76
CA LEU A 298 -3.10 -22.48 22.66
C LEU A 298 -2.44 -23.87 22.61
N ILE A 299 -1.97 -24.29 21.44
CA ILE A 299 -1.26 -25.57 21.29
C ILE A 299 0.14 -25.48 21.88
N ILE A 300 0.84 -24.38 21.58
CA ILE A 300 2.18 -24.10 22.05
C ILE A 300 2.19 -23.90 23.59
N GLU A 301 1.18 -23.24 24.16
CA GLU A 301 0.96 -23.15 25.61
C GLU A 301 0.73 -24.51 26.26
N LYS A 302 0.33 -25.53 25.50
CA LYS A 302 0.20 -26.90 26.01
C LYS A 302 1.49 -27.69 25.92
N LEU A 303 2.40 -27.22 25.07
CA LEU A 303 3.79 -27.61 25.16
C LEU A 303 4.49 -26.91 26.33
N ARG A 304 3.99 -25.76 26.83
CA ARG A 304 4.58 -24.98 27.94
C ARG A 304 5.04 -25.91 29.07
N ASN A 305 6.34 -25.85 29.32
CA ASN A 305 6.99 -26.49 30.46
C ASN A 305 7.39 -25.37 31.42
N ASP A 306 8.67 -25.30 31.81
CA ASP A 306 9.20 -24.19 32.60
C ASP A 306 9.34 -22.92 31.73
N ASP A 307 9.57 -23.04 30.41
CA ASP A 307 9.70 -21.89 29.49
C ASP A 307 8.38 -21.10 29.32
N ASP A 308 8.49 -19.77 29.35
CA ASP A 308 7.36 -18.85 29.27
C ASP A 308 7.25 -18.13 27.91
N LEU A 309 6.09 -18.27 27.27
CA LEU A 309 5.78 -17.55 26.05
C LEU A 309 5.56 -16.07 26.37
N SER A 310 6.50 -15.22 25.97
CA SER A 310 6.42 -13.78 26.21
C SER A 310 5.35 -13.09 25.35
N SER A 311 5.37 -13.34 24.04
CA SER A 311 4.45 -12.70 23.08
C SER A 311 4.52 -13.39 21.71
N ALA A 312 3.44 -13.31 20.94
CA ALA A 312 3.37 -13.86 19.59
C ALA A 312 2.91 -12.82 18.54
N ARG A 313 3.32 -12.99 17.28
CA ARG A 313 2.91 -12.08 16.20
C ARG A 313 2.74 -12.78 14.86
N GLY A 314 1.60 -12.52 14.22
CA GLY A 314 1.35 -12.85 12.81
C GLY A 314 1.66 -11.66 11.91
N ILE A 315 2.38 -11.86 10.80
CA ILE A 315 2.73 -10.81 9.84
C ILE A 315 2.44 -11.32 8.43
N ILE A 316 1.71 -10.51 7.66
CA ILE A 316 1.43 -10.75 6.23
C ILE A 316 2.16 -9.70 5.40
N LEU A 317 2.99 -10.16 4.49
CA LEU A 317 3.73 -9.32 3.54
C LEU A 317 3.39 -9.77 2.12
N ASP A 318 2.61 -8.98 1.39
CA ASP A 318 2.44 -9.25 -0.05
C ASP A 318 3.64 -8.74 -0.86
N GLN A 319 3.65 -9.00 -2.17
CA GLN A 319 4.73 -8.57 -3.06
C GLN A 319 5.05 -7.06 -2.97
N PHE A 320 4.06 -6.20 -2.71
CA PHE A 320 4.25 -4.75 -2.60
C PHE A 320 4.92 -4.39 -1.27
N ASP A 321 4.57 -5.09 -0.20
CA ASP A 321 5.18 -4.91 1.12
C ASP A 321 6.65 -5.37 1.11
N LEU A 322 6.91 -6.52 0.47
CA LEU A 322 8.28 -7.04 0.29
C LEU A 322 9.14 -6.08 -0.55
N ALA A 323 8.58 -5.48 -1.61
CA ALA A 323 9.27 -4.47 -2.42
C ALA A 323 9.60 -3.21 -1.61
N LEU A 324 8.66 -2.76 -0.77
CA LEU A 324 8.89 -1.64 0.15
C LEU A 324 10.01 -1.97 1.14
N MET A 325 9.96 -3.15 1.77
CA MET A 325 11.02 -3.60 2.68
C MET A 325 12.38 -3.69 1.97
N ALA A 326 12.43 -4.15 0.72
CA ALA A 326 13.65 -4.19 -0.08
C ALA A 326 14.26 -2.79 -0.30
N HIS A 327 13.43 -1.76 -0.51
CA HIS A 327 13.88 -0.37 -0.61
C HIS A 327 14.27 0.23 0.74
N ARG A 328 13.55 -0.12 1.81
CA ARG A 328 13.77 0.45 3.15
C ARG A 328 15.00 -0.12 3.85
N GLY A 329 15.32 -1.38 3.57
CA GLY A 329 16.25 -2.16 4.38
C GLY A 329 15.50 -2.80 5.55
N THR A 330 15.51 -2.15 6.72
CA THR A 330 14.98 -2.73 7.96
C THR A 330 13.61 -2.18 8.36
N THR A 331 12.85 -2.99 9.09
CA THR A 331 11.55 -2.65 9.67
C THR A 331 11.46 -3.27 11.07
N ASP A 332 11.02 -2.48 12.04
CA ASP A 332 10.86 -2.91 13.42
C ASP A 332 9.42 -3.39 13.66
N PHE A 333 9.28 -4.53 14.33
CA PHE A 333 8.00 -5.10 14.76
C PHE A 333 8.02 -5.30 16.27
N HIS A 334 7.09 -4.67 16.99
CA HIS A 334 6.90 -4.88 18.42
C HIS A 334 6.26 -6.23 18.78
N PHE A 335 6.72 -6.81 19.87
CA PHE A 335 6.17 -8.00 20.54
C PHE A 335 5.94 -7.58 21.98
N ASP A 336 4.71 -7.25 22.33
CA ASP A 336 4.32 -6.68 23.63
C ASP A 336 3.31 -7.62 24.27
N GLY A 337 3.78 -8.53 25.12
CA GLY A 337 2.99 -9.46 25.92
C GLY A 337 3.45 -9.39 27.37
N ASP A 338 3.92 -10.48 27.96
CA ASP A 338 4.52 -10.44 29.30
C ASP A 338 5.79 -9.55 29.30
N GLY A 339 6.68 -9.78 28.33
CA GLY A 339 7.76 -8.86 27.97
C GLY A 339 7.40 -7.90 26.84
N HIS A 340 8.24 -6.89 26.60
CA HIS A 340 8.12 -5.99 25.45
C HIS A 340 9.42 -5.89 24.68
N HIS A 341 9.40 -6.34 23.43
CA HIS A 341 10.54 -6.37 22.54
C HIS A 341 10.22 -5.67 21.21
N SER A 342 11.21 -5.08 20.56
CA SER A 342 11.10 -4.68 19.15
C SER A 342 12.10 -5.48 18.34
N LEU A 343 11.59 -6.30 17.41
CA LEU A 343 12.35 -7.15 16.53
C LEU A 343 12.57 -6.46 15.18
N LYS A 344 13.83 -6.27 14.81
CA LYS A 344 14.24 -5.67 13.55
C LYS A 344 14.41 -6.73 12.48
N MET A 345 13.61 -6.64 11.42
CA MET A 345 13.64 -7.57 10.29
C MET A 345 14.08 -6.84 9.01
N LYS A 346 14.77 -7.56 8.12
CA LYS A 346 15.26 -7.07 6.83
C LYS A 346 14.87 -8.01 5.70
N TYR A 347 14.56 -7.43 4.54
CA TYR A 347 14.46 -8.18 3.28
C TYR A 347 15.83 -8.26 2.60
N THR A 348 16.27 -9.47 2.25
CA THR A 348 17.55 -9.73 1.56
C THR A 348 17.41 -10.69 0.38
N GLY A 349 16.18 -10.87 -0.10
CA GLY A 349 15.87 -11.66 -1.30
C GLY A 349 16.22 -10.93 -2.59
N ASP A 350 15.77 -11.51 -3.70
CA ASP A 350 15.91 -10.92 -5.03
C ASP A 350 15.07 -9.65 -5.14
N SER A 351 15.38 -8.79 -6.13
CA SER A 351 14.51 -7.67 -6.46
C SER A 351 13.11 -8.15 -6.82
N VAL A 352 12.09 -7.59 -6.17
CA VAL A 352 10.69 -7.96 -6.45
C VAL A 352 10.33 -7.48 -7.86
N PRO A 353 9.86 -8.39 -8.75
CA PRO A 353 9.61 -8.05 -10.15
C PRO A 353 8.30 -7.27 -10.28
N PHE A 354 8.37 -6.13 -10.95
CA PHE A 354 7.21 -5.40 -11.45
C PHE A 354 7.35 -5.19 -12.96
N PRO A 355 6.29 -5.36 -13.74
CA PRO A 355 6.34 -5.10 -15.17
C PRO A 355 6.69 -3.64 -15.48
N VAL A 356 7.30 -3.42 -16.64
CA VAL A 356 7.48 -2.08 -17.21
C VAL A 356 6.12 -1.38 -17.31
N GLY A 357 6.10 -0.08 -17.01
CA GLY A 357 4.88 0.73 -16.99
C GLY A 357 4.09 0.66 -15.68
N THR A 358 4.49 -0.17 -14.70
CA THR A 358 3.85 -0.21 -13.38
C THR A 358 3.87 1.18 -12.74
N LEU A 359 2.72 1.64 -12.23
CA LEU A 359 2.62 2.90 -11.51
C LEU A 359 3.29 2.78 -10.14
N GLU A 360 4.13 3.75 -9.82
CA GLU A 360 4.76 3.91 -8.52
C GLU A 360 4.55 5.35 -8.04
N TYR A 361 4.51 5.56 -6.73
CA TYR A 361 4.56 6.91 -6.16
C TYR A 361 5.48 6.98 -4.96
N ALA A 362 6.13 8.13 -4.81
CA ALA A 362 6.88 8.48 -3.62
C ALA A 362 6.16 9.61 -2.90
N VAL A 363 6.26 9.60 -1.57
CA VAL A 363 5.63 10.61 -0.70
C VAL A 363 6.70 11.31 0.10
N ARG A 364 6.64 12.63 0.08
CA ARG A 364 7.49 13.51 0.88
C ARG A 364 6.72 13.96 2.12
N THR A 365 7.28 13.68 3.29
CA THR A 365 6.75 14.13 4.59
C THR A 365 7.84 14.88 5.34
N GLY A 366 7.58 16.13 5.75
CA GLY A 366 8.60 16.98 6.36
C GLY A 366 9.79 17.17 5.41
N ASP A 367 10.99 16.74 5.83
CA ASP A 367 12.26 16.85 5.07
C ASP A 367 12.78 15.58 4.41
N THR A 368 11.99 14.50 4.44
CA THR A 368 12.37 13.23 3.82
C THR A 368 11.36 12.75 2.79
N TRP A 369 11.86 11.93 1.87
CA TRP A 369 11.06 11.12 0.97
C TRP A 369 11.02 9.70 1.49
N GLY A 370 9.83 9.08 1.48
CA GLY A 370 9.67 7.65 1.74
C GLY A 370 10.17 6.78 0.60
N ALA A 371 10.25 5.47 0.84
CA ALA A 371 10.48 4.50 -0.22
C ALA A 371 9.37 4.55 -1.28
N PRO A 372 9.67 4.27 -2.56
CA PRO A 372 8.64 4.21 -3.60
C PRO A 372 7.63 3.09 -3.34
N ILE A 373 6.35 3.41 -3.50
CA ILE A 373 5.22 2.48 -3.33
C ILE A 373 4.70 2.12 -4.71
N SER A 374 4.81 0.84 -5.08
CA SER A 374 4.23 0.31 -6.31
C SER A 374 2.72 0.09 -6.17
N LEU A 375 2.01 0.34 -7.26
CA LEU A 375 0.57 0.12 -7.40
C LEU A 375 0.32 -1.04 -8.37
N PRO A 376 -0.81 -1.76 -8.26
CA PRO A 376 -1.07 -2.94 -9.10
C PRO A 376 -1.47 -2.61 -10.54
N TRP A 377 -1.18 -1.40 -11.04
CA TRP A 377 -1.69 -0.89 -12.31
C TRP A 377 -0.55 -0.49 -13.23
N LYS A 378 -0.74 -0.70 -14.53
CA LYS A 378 0.20 -0.22 -15.56
C LYS A 378 -0.35 1.02 -16.26
N SER A 379 0.57 1.91 -16.62
CA SER A 379 0.29 3.09 -17.43
C SER A 379 1.29 3.21 -18.57
N MET A 380 0.79 3.59 -19.75
CA MET A 380 1.65 3.96 -20.89
C MET A 380 1.98 5.46 -20.92
N SER A 381 1.36 6.27 -20.04
CA SER A 381 1.64 7.70 -19.91
C SER A 381 2.14 8.06 -18.51
N PRO A 382 2.81 9.22 -18.36
CA PRO A 382 2.86 9.90 -17.07
C PRO A 382 1.47 10.03 -16.45
N PRO A 383 1.30 9.81 -15.14
CA PRO A 383 0.06 10.10 -14.45
C PRO A 383 -0.06 11.62 -14.20
N ALA A 384 -1.28 12.14 -14.18
CA ALA A 384 -1.59 13.48 -13.69
C ALA A 384 -2.15 13.40 -12.27
N LEU A 385 -1.77 14.35 -11.41
CA LEU A 385 -2.22 14.42 -10.02
C LEU A 385 -2.85 15.78 -9.71
N ALA A 386 -3.90 15.79 -8.89
CA ALA A 386 -4.43 17.01 -8.28
C ALA A 386 -5.10 16.71 -6.95
N SER A 387 -4.86 17.56 -5.94
CA SER A 387 -5.67 17.51 -4.73
C SER A 387 -6.98 18.27 -4.95
N PHE A 388 -8.09 17.64 -4.55
CA PHE A 388 -9.41 18.23 -4.65
C PHE A 388 -10.29 17.70 -3.52
N ARG A 389 -10.98 18.60 -2.81
CA ARG A 389 -11.96 18.25 -1.75
C ARG A 389 -11.49 17.17 -0.77
N GLY A 390 -10.28 17.33 -0.25
CA GLY A 390 -9.74 16.42 0.75
C GLY A 390 -9.28 15.06 0.22
N ALA A 391 -9.28 14.85 -1.10
CA ALA A 391 -8.70 13.67 -1.75
C ALA A 391 -7.59 14.05 -2.73
N LEU A 392 -6.77 13.07 -3.09
CA LEU A 392 -5.79 13.18 -4.17
C LEU A 392 -6.26 12.33 -5.35
N HIS A 393 -6.46 12.98 -6.50
CA HIS A 393 -6.93 12.35 -7.72
C HIS A 393 -5.73 12.04 -8.62
N ALA A 394 -5.74 10.86 -9.25
CA ALA A 394 -4.80 10.51 -10.30
C ALA A 394 -5.52 10.10 -11.59
N MET A 395 -5.00 10.54 -12.73
CA MET A 395 -5.43 10.06 -14.05
C MET A 395 -4.25 9.59 -14.88
N TYR A 396 -4.45 8.54 -15.66
CA TYR A 396 -3.41 7.98 -16.52
C TYR A 396 -4.00 7.23 -17.72
N ILE A 397 -3.16 6.85 -18.68
CA ILE A 397 -3.60 6.11 -19.86
C ILE A 397 -3.27 4.62 -19.71
N ARG A 398 -4.28 3.77 -19.81
CA ARG A 398 -4.11 2.32 -19.82
C ARG A 398 -3.59 1.85 -21.18
N GLU A 399 -2.58 0.99 -21.16
CA GLU A 399 -1.87 0.60 -22.39
C GLU A 399 -2.74 -0.19 -23.38
N GLY A 400 -3.55 -1.14 -22.90
CA GLY A 400 -4.30 -2.07 -23.78
C GLY A 400 -5.28 -1.37 -24.73
N ASP A 401 -6.09 -0.47 -24.20
CA ASP A 401 -7.22 0.17 -24.90
C ASP A 401 -7.12 1.69 -25.02
N LYS A 402 -6.03 2.29 -24.49
CA LYS A 402 -5.82 3.75 -24.48
C LYS A 402 -6.87 4.52 -23.66
N ALA A 403 -7.59 3.83 -22.78
CA ALA A 403 -8.58 4.44 -21.91
C ALA A 403 -7.93 5.39 -20.90
N VAL A 404 -8.60 6.52 -20.66
CA VAL A 404 -8.29 7.39 -19.52
C VAL A 404 -8.85 6.75 -18.27
N MET A 405 -7.94 6.35 -17.38
CA MET A 405 -8.25 5.75 -16.09
C MET A 405 -8.18 6.81 -15.00
N TRP A 406 -9.03 6.67 -13.99
CA TRP A 406 -9.07 7.58 -12.84
C TRP A 406 -9.15 6.83 -11.53
N THR A 407 -8.31 7.22 -10.57
CA THR A 407 -8.27 6.67 -9.22
C THR A 407 -8.12 7.80 -8.21
N VAL A 408 -8.54 7.54 -6.97
CA VAL A 408 -8.59 8.53 -5.89
C VAL A 408 -7.97 7.95 -4.63
N LEU A 409 -7.03 8.68 -4.04
CA LEU A 409 -6.49 8.40 -2.71
C LEU A 409 -7.35 9.10 -1.65
N ARG A 410 -7.87 8.30 -0.71
CA ARG A 410 -8.53 8.75 0.52
C ARG A 410 -8.03 7.90 1.67
N ASP A 411 -7.72 8.53 2.80
CA ASP A 411 -7.34 7.82 4.04
C ASP A 411 -6.23 6.77 3.82
N GLY A 412 -5.21 7.13 3.03
CA GLY A 412 -4.07 6.24 2.74
C GLY A 412 -4.33 5.12 1.73
N VAL A 413 -5.56 5.00 1.21
CA VAL A 413 -5.96 3.94 0.28
C VAL A 413 -6.39 4.52 -1.06
N TRP A 414 -5.77 4.03 -2.14
CA TRP A 414 -6.20 4.35 -3.50
C TRP A 414 -7.41 3.51 -3.92
N SER A 415 -8.38 4.14 -4.57
CA SER A 415 -9.52 3.46 -5.17
C SER A 415 -9.11 2.59 -6.36
N GLU A 416 -9.93 1.62 -6.73
CA GLU A 416 -9.75 0.92 -8.00
C GLU A 416 -9.87 1.92 -9.17
N PRO A 417 -9.02 1.82 -10.22
CA PRO A 417 -9.09 2.73 -11.35
C PRO A 417 -10.35 2.52 -12.17
N GLN A 418 -11.07 3.60 -12.45
CA GLN A 418 -12.31 3.59 -13.22
C GLN A 418 -12.11 4.21 -14.59
N HIS A 419 -12.85 3.69 -15.57
CA HIS A 419 -13.01 4.34 -16.87
C HIS A 419 -13.87 5.59 -16.71
N ILE A 420 -13.50 6.68 -17.39
CA ILE A 420 -14.35 7.87 -17.44
C ILE A 420 -14.81 8.12 -18.87
N GLY A 421 -16.13 8.12 -19.06
CA GLY A 421 -16.79 8.73 -20.23
C GLY A 421 -16.35 8.22 -21.60
N GLY A 422 -15.80 7.00 -21.69
CA GLY A 422 -15.23 6.46 -22.93
C GLY A 422 -14.05 7.27 -23.48
N TRP A 423 -13.36 8.05 -22.63
CA TRP A 423 -12.27 8.93 -23.07
C TRP A 423 -11.05 8.12 -23.46
N LEU A 424 -10.53 8.38 -24.65
CA LEU A 424 -9.34 7.74 -25.20
C LEU A 424 -8.28 8.78 -25.51
N SER A 425 -7.01 8.48 -25.19
CA SER A 425 -5.89 9.38 -25.42
C SER A 425 -4.58 8.61 -25.56
N LEU A 426 -3.61 9.16 -26.31
CA LEU A 426 -2.21 8.71 -26.32
C LEU A 426 -1.33 9.53 -25.38
N TYR A 427 -1.87 10.61 -24.84
CA TYR A 427 -1.15 11.62 -24.06
C TYR A 427 -1.69 11.66 -22.63
N ALA A 428 -0.80 11.94 -21.68
CA ALA A 428 -1.20 12.16 -20.29
C ALA A 428 -2.32 13.23 -20.20
N PRO A 429 -3.40 12.97 -19.48
CA PRO A 429 -4.36 14.00 -19.10
C PRO A 429 -3.68 15.05 -18.21
N THR A 430 -4.38 16.16 -17.96
CA THR A 430 -3.98 17.15 -16.94
C THR A 430 -5.12 17.39 -15.97
N LEU A 431 -4.78 17.59 -14.70
CA LEU A 431 -5.74 17.85 -13.63
C LEU A 431 -5.39 19.14 -12.90
N THR A 432 -6.39 19.97 -12.58
CA THR A 432 -6.20 21.18 -11.79
C THR A 432 -7.49 21.54 -11.07
N ASP A 433 -7.43 21.79 -9.75
CA ASP A 433 -8.54 22.44 -9.05
C ASP A 433 -8.62 23.91 -9.45
N PHE A 434 -9.81 24.34 -9.83
CA PHE A 434 -10.10 25.71 -10.17
C PHE A 434 -11.50 26.07 -9.71
N ARG A 435 -11.60 27.02 -8.77
CA ARG A 435 -12.87 27.51 -8.21
C ARG A 435 -13.74 26.40 -7.62
N GLY A 436 -13.14 25.42 -6.93
CA GLY A 436 -13.87 24.33 -6.30
C GLY A 436 -14.49 23.34 -7.30
N THR A 437 -13.95 23.33 -8.53
CA THR A 437 -14.23 22.36 -9.58
C THR A 437 -12.91 21.74 -10.02
N LEU A 438 -12.84 20.42 -10.10
CA LEU A 438 -11.70 19.72 -10.65
C LEU A 438 -11.81 19.73 -12.18
N HIS A 439 -10.87 20.38 -12.85
CA HIS A 439 -10.78 20.41 -14.31
C HIS A 439 -9.85 19.31 -14.80
N CYS A 440 -10.30 18.59 -15.83
CA CYS A 440 -9.48 17.72 -16.65
C CYS A 440 -9.38 18.31 -18.07
N VAL A 441 -8.17 18.33 -18.63
CA VAL A 441 -7.95 18.59 -20.06
C VAL A 441 -7.12 17.45 -20.64
N LEU A 442 -7.58 16.91 -21.76
CA LEU A 442 -6.94 15.81 -22.47
C LEU A 442 -6.85 16.10 -23.97
N VAL A 443 -5.99 15.34 -24.64
CA VAL A 443 -5.85 15.35 -26.10
C VAL A 443 -6.43 14.05 -26.63
N GLY A 444 -7.51 14.13 -27.40
CA GLY A 444 -8.16 12.96 -27.97
C GLY A 444 -7.31 12.28 -29.05
N LEU A 445 -7.70 11.07 -29.46
CA LEU A 445 -7.03 10.34 -30.55
C LEU A 445 -7.06 11.08 -31.91
N ASP A 446 -7.96 12.06 -32.06
CA ASP A 446 -8.06 12.98 -33.19
C ASP A 446 -7.11 14.20 -33.08
N ASN A 447 -6.22 14.19 -32.08
CA ASN A 447 -5.31 15.29 -31.71
C ASN A 447 -6.04 16.60 -31.35
N ARG A 448 -7.32 16.54 -30.98
CA ARG A 448 -8.06 17.72 -30.52
C ARG A 448 -8.02 17.83 -29.00
N VAL A 449 -8.07 19.06 -28.50
CA VAL A 449 -8.11 19.32 -27.06
C VAL A 449 -9.54 19.24 -26.56
N TYR A 450 -9.77 18.49 -25.49
CA TYR A 450 -11.05 18.34 -24.82
C TYR A 450 -10.92 18.68 -23.34
N SER A 451 -12.01 19.21 -22.76
CA SER A 451 -12.11 19.50 -21.33
C SER A 451 -13.33 18.82 -20.73
N SER A 452 -13.15 18.33 -19.52
CA SER A 452 -14.22 17.84 -18.65
C SER A 452 -14.00 18.38 -17.24
N THR A 453 -15.04 18.35 -16.44
CA THR A 453 -15.05 18.85 -15.07
C THR A 453 -15.75 17.89 -14.13
N SER A 454 -15.31 17.90 -12.87
CA SER A 454 -16.00 17.28 -11.76
C SER A 454 -16.21 18.31 -10.65
N THR A 455 -17.45 18.51 -10.24
CA THR A 455 -17.78 19.47 -9.17
C THR A 455 -17.78 18.80 -7.80
N ASP A 456 -17.95 17.49 -7.72
CA ASP A 456 -18.04 16.69 -6.50
C ASP A 456 -16.78 15.84 -6.25
N GLY A 457 -15.98 15.59 -7.29
CA GLY A 457 -14.84 14.68 -7.25
C GLY A 457 -15.26 13.22 -7.38
N THR A 458 -16.50 12.94 -7.80
CA THR A 458 -17.05 11.60 -7.98
C THR A 458 -17.67 11.38 -9.36
N SER A 459 -18.18 12.46 -9.98
CA SER A 459 -18.86 12.43 -11.26
C SER A 459 -18.19 13.39 -12.24
N TRP A 460 -18.03 12.97 -13.49
CA TRP A 460 -17.42 13.77 -14.54
C TRP A 460 -18.45 14.16 -15.60
N THR A 461 -18.36 15.39 -16.10
CA THR A 461 -19.12 15.82 -17.28
C THR A 461 -18.59 15.15 -18.54
N ASN A 462 -19.37 15.09 -19.62
CA ASN A 462 -18.85 14.62 -20.91
C ASN A 462 -17.69 15.52 -21.37
N ALA A 463 -16.67 14.92 -21.98
CA ALA A 463 -15.56 15.67 -22.56
C ALA A 463 -16.06 16.53 -23.72
N ALA A 464 -15.95 17.85 -23.56
CA ALA A 464 -16.34 18.82 -24.57
C ALA A 464 -15.09 19.38 -25.26
N LYS A 465 -15.16 19.56 -26.58
CA LYS A 465 -14.05 20.09 -27.36
C LYS A 465 -13.73 21.53 -26.93
N VAL A 466 -12.46 21.81 -26.67
CA VAL A 466 -11.99 23.16 -26.35
C VAL A 466 -11.64 23.87 -27.65
N GLY A 467 -12.62 24.62 -28.18
CA GLY A 467 -12.50 25.28 -29.47
C GLY A 467 -12.15 24.29 -30.59
N ASN A 468 -11.37 24.73 -31.58
CA ASN A 468 -10.81 23.86 -32.61
C ASN A 468 -9.30 23.70 -32.46
N PHE A 469 -8.83 23.58 -31.22
CA PHE A 469 -7.40 23.48 -30.92
C PHE A 469 -6.87 22.08 -31.22
N TRP A 470 -5.61 22.03 -31.61
CA TRP A 470 -4.89 20.81 -31.93
C TRP A 470 -3.67 20.71 -31.03
N ALA A 471 -3.36 19.52 -30.55
CA ALA A 471 -2.14 19.25 -29.78
C ALA A 471 -1.55 17.87 -30.12
N ASN A 472 -0.21 17.76 -30.17
CA ASN A 472 0.53 16.50 -30.34
C ASN A 472 1.28 16.05 -29.09
N ARG A 473 0.92 16.60 -27.94
CA ARG A 473 1.50 16.26 -26.63
C ARG A 473 0.57 16.73 -25.51
N PRO A 474 0.77 16.27 -24.26
CA PRO A 474 0.01 16.75 -23.11
C PRO A 474 0.05 18.27 -23.02
N VAL A 475 -1.09 18.85 -22.60
CA VAL A 475 -1.20 20.28 -22.33
C VAL A 475 -0.60 20.61 -20.96
N GLY A 476 -0.33 21.87 -20.68
CA GLY A 476 -0.05 22.38 -19.33
C GLY A 476 -1.25 23.17 -18.80
N LEU A 477 -1.56 23.07 -17.51
CA LEU A 477 -2.62 23.84 -16.84
C LEU A 477 -2.11 24.52 -15.57
N ALA A 478 -2.56 25.75 -15.32
CA ALA A 478 -2.31 26.45 -14.06
C ALA A 478 -3.47 27.34 -13.65
N ALA A 479 -4.01 27.12 -12.45
CA ALA A 479 -4.96 28.03 -11.82
C ALA A 479 -4.21 29.15 -11.07
N THR A 480 -4.59 30.41 -11.28
CA THR A 480 -4.04 31.55 -10.54
C THR A 480 -5.13 32.47 -10.00
N TRP A 481 -4.79 33.26 -8.97
CA TRP A 481 -5.70 34.22 -8.34
C TRP A 481 -5.16 35.64 -8.47
N SER A 482 -5.98 36.62 -8.87
CA SER A 482 -5.57 38.04 -8.93
C SER A 482 -6.22 38.83 -7.80
N THR A 483 -5.48 39.77 -7.21
CA THR A 483 -5.98 40.73 -6.21
C THR A 483 -6.39 42.08 -6.79
N MET A 484 -6.08 42.35 -8.07
CA MET A 484 -6.34 43.66 -8.67
C MET A 484 -7.60 43.65 -9.55
N GLY A 485 -8.56 44.52 -9.20
CA GLY A 485 -9.83 44.71 -9.91
C GLY A 485 -10.85 43.58 -9.69
N PRO A 486 -12.06 43.63 -10.28
CA PRO A 486 -13.08 42.58 -10.18
C PRO A 486 -12.69 41.24 -10.86
N LEU A 487 -11.40 40.98 -11.05
CA LEU A 487 -10.85 39.85 -11.80
C LEU A 487 -10.71 38.60 -10.92
N ARG A 488 -11.83 37.90 -10.81
CA ARG A 488 -12.01 36.50 -11.24
C ARG A 488 -10.71 35.70 -11.48
N MET A 489 -10.45 34.68 -10.65
CA MET A 489 -9.40 33.64 -10.84
C MET A 489 -9.38 33.12 -12.29
N ARG A 490 -8.23 32.72 -12.85
CA ARG A 490 -8.14 32.15 -14.21
C ARG A 490 -7.47 30.78 -14.21
N LEU A 491 -7.89 29.92 -15.13
CA LEU A 491 -7.21 28.67 -15.44
C LEU A 491 -6.50 28.82 -16.79
N TYR A 492 -5.19 28.96 -16.76
CA TYR A 492 -4.35 29.06 -17.95
C TYR A 492 -4.09 27.67 -18.54
N MET A 493 -3.98 27.62 -19.86
CA MET A 493 -3.59 26.46 -20.61
C MET A 493 -2.51 26.84 -21.63
N THR A 494 -1.44 26.05 -21.68
CA THR A 494 -0.47 26.06 -22.78
C THR A 494 -0.55 24.72 -23.50
N HIS A 495 -0.71 24.73 -24.81
CA HIS A 495 -0.69 23.53 -25.65
C HIS A 495 0.25 23.72 -26.82
N THR A 496 0.83 22.63 -27.34
CA THR A 496 1.70 22.71 -28.52
C THR A 496 0.98 22.26 -29.78
N GLY A 497 0.86 23.16 -30.75
CA GLY A 497 0.24 22.94 -32.05
C GLY A 497 1.07 22.01 -32.96
N GLY A 498 0.52 21.71 -34.15
CA GLY A 498 1.14 20.77 -35.11
C GLY A 498 2.33 21.34 -35.85
N ASP A 499 2.52 22.64 -35.73
CA ASP A 499 3.69 23.38 -36.13
C ASP A 499 4.79 23.42 -35.05
N ASP A 500 4.62 22.66 -33.96
CA ASP A 500 5.48 22.65 -32.76
C ASP A 500 5.56 24.01 -32.03
N VAL A 501 4.59 24.89 -32.28
CA VAL A 501 4.50 26.20 -31.63
C VAL A 501 3.58 26.10 -30.42
N ASN A 502 4.01 26.73 -29.32
CA ASN A 502 3.21 26.79 -28.10
C ASN A 502 2.15 27.88 -28.22
N ASN A 503 0.94 27.55 -27.78
CA ASN A 503 -0.23 28.41 -27.85
C ASN A 503 -0.81 28.54 -26.45
N ASP A 504 -1.15 29.77 -26.06
CA ASP A 504 -1.74 30.06 -24.76
C ASP A 504 -3.24 30.40 -24.89
N ASN A 505 -4.00 30.02 -23.88
CA ASN A 505 -5.40 30.40 -23.71
C ASN A 505 -5.77 30.29 -22.22
N PHE A 506 -6.94 30.80 -21.85
CA PHE A 506 -7.40 30.68 -20.46
C PHE A 506 -8.91 30.44 -20.37
N HIS A 507 -9.34 29.88 -19.25
CA HIS A 507 -10.73 29.78 -18.85
C HIS A 507 -11.06 30.87 -17.83
N ASP A 508 -12.08 31.69 -18.10
CA ASP A 508 -12.48 32.83 -17.26
C ASP A 508 -13.45 32.44 -16.11
N GLY A 509 -13.77 31.15 -16.03
CA GLY A 509 -14.77 30.58 -15.13
C GLY A 509 -16.11 30.26 -15.79
N THR A 510 -16.32 30.70 -17.03
CA THR A 510 -17.51 30.40 -17.82
C THR A 510 -17.18 29.74 -19.15
N ARG A 511 -16.08 30.13 -19.79
CA ARG A 511 -15.66 29.59 -21.08
C ARG A 511 -14.15 29.66 -21.26
N TRP A 512 -13.66 28.84 -22.18
CA TRP A 512 -12.32 28.97 -22.73
C TRP A 512 -12.27 30.13 -23.73
N THR A 513 -11.23 30.96 -23.67
CA THR A 513 -10.96 31.97 -24.70
C THR A 513 -10.49 31.30 -26.00
N THR A 514 -10.56 32.05 -27.10
CA THR A 514 -9.76 31.71 -28.29
C THR A 514 -8.27 31.70 -27.91
N SER A 515 -7.46 30.97 -28.67
CA SER A 515 -6.02 31.01 -28.47
C SER A 515 -5.53 32.43 -28.69
N ALA A 516 -5.02 33.02 -27.62
CA ALA A 516 -4.36 34.31 -27.65
C ALA A 516 -2.90 34.01 -27.93
N THR A 517 -2.46 34.24 -29.16
CA THR A 517 -1.05 34.31 -29.57
C THR A 517 -0.21 33.02 -29.59
N ARG A 518 0.67 32.94 -30.61
CA ARG A 518 1.86 32.09 -30.65
C ARG A 518 2.79 32.52 -29.52
N SER A 519 2.91 31.71 -28.50
CA SER A 519 3.73 31.98 -27.33
C SER A 519 5.21 31.75 -27.67
N TYR A 520 5.85 32.78 -28.27
CA TYR A 520 7.30 32.92 -28.43
C TYR A 520 8.02 31.79 -29.24
N PRO A 521 9.30 31.95 -29.64
CA PRO A 521 9.95 31.07 -30.62
C PRO A 521 10.42 29.70 -30.09
N TRP A 522 10.06 29.30 -28.87
CA TRP A 522 10.62 28.09 -28.26
C TRP A 522 9.91 26.82 -28.74
N ARG A 523 10.67 25.98 -29.43
CA ARG A 523 10.25 24.62 -29.75
C ARG A 523 10.62 23.71 -28.59
N SER A 524 9.64 23.00 -28.05
CA SER A 524 9.89 21.93 -27.08
C SER A 524 9.59 20.58 -27.72
N TYR A 525 10.37 19.56 -27.37
CA TYR A 525 10.07 18.16 -27.68
C TYR A 525 9.47 17.41 -26.47
N SER A 526 9.21 18.12 -25.37
CA SER A 526 8.56 17.58 -24.18
C SER A 526 7.19 18.23 -23.95
N PRO A 527 6.34 17.62 -23.12
CA PRO A 527 5.20 18.30 -22.54
C PRO A 527 5.64 19.57 -21.79
N ILE A 528 4.76 20.56 -21.74
CA ILE A 528 4.94 21.77 -20.93
C ILE A 528 4.22 21.55 -19.61
N SER A 529 4.92 21.69 -18.50
CA SER A 529 4.29 21.67 -17.19
C SER A 529 4.02 23.08 -16.72
N MET A 530 2.87 23.26 -16.07
CA MET A 530 2.47 24.53 -15.48
C MET A 530 2.00 24.33 -14.04
N THR A 531 2.13 25.37 -13.22
CA THR A 531 1.49 25.45 -11.90
C THR A 531 1.25 26.91 -11.55
N GLY A 532 0.36 27.19 -10.61
CA GLY A 532 0.04 28.56 -10.21
C GLY A 532 0.26 28.80 -8.72
N TYR A 533 0.85 29.93 -8.38
CA TYR A 533 1.00 30.41 -7.01
C TYR A 533 0.89 31.92 -6.98
N GLY A 534 0.04 32.44 -6.09
CA GLY A 534 -0.22 33.87 -6.11
C GLY A 534 -1.03 34.28 -7.34
N ALA A 535 -0.73 35.50 -7.78
CA ALA A 535 -1.13 36.03 -9.08
C ALA A 535 -0.28 35.53 -10.25
N ASN A 536 0.66 34.62 -10.00
CA ASN A 536 1.60 34.14 -11.00
C ASN A 536 1.28 32.71 -11.44
N ALA A 537 1.40 32.49 -12.74
CA ALA A 537 1.57 31.17 -13.33
C ALA A 537 3.05 30.92 -13.56
N TYR A 538 3.46 29.67 -13.44
CA TYR A 538 4.81 29.20 -13.70
C TYR A 538 4.73 28.12 -14.76
N ARG A 539 5.69 28.10 -15.69
CA ARG A 539 5.82 27.04 -16.68
C ARG A 539 7.25 26.59 -16.84
N ALA A 540 7.44 25.31 -17.07
CA ALA A 540 8.73 24.70 -17.33
C ALA A 540 8.64 23.71 -18.48
N MET A 541 9.73 23.60 -19.25
CA MET A 541 9.83 22.65 -20.34
C MET A 541 11.29 22.26 -20.58
N ARG A 542 11.49 21.13 -21.26
CA ARG A 542 12.78 20.72 -21.81
C ARG A 542 12.94 21.28 -23.21
N GLU A 543 14.07 21.93 -23.46
CA GLU A 543 14.47 22.38 -24.80
C GLU A 543 15.12 21.26 -25.61
N THR A 544 15.35 21.51 -26.90
CA THR A 544 15.96 20.55 -27.83
C THR A 544 17.39 20.16 -27.45
N ASP A 545 18.08 21.01 -26.67
CA ASP A 545 19.44 20.77 -26.14
C ASP A 545 19.45 20.13 -24.74
N ASN A 546 18.30 19.64 -24.27
CA ASN A 546 18.05 19.01 -22.96
C ASN A 546 18.13 19.96 -21.76
N ARG A 547 18.25 21.28 -21.95
CA ARG A 547 18.20 22.22 -20.84
C ARG A 547 16.77 22.50 -20.41
N VAL A 548 16.63 22.94 -19.17
CA VAL A 548 15.34 23.35 -18.59
C VAL A 548 15.15 24.83 -18.81
N ARG A 549 14.05 25.22 -19.47
CA ARG A 549 13.59 26.62 -19.50
C ARG A 549 12.46 26.79 -18.50
N PHE A 550 12.50 27.88 -17.76
CA PHE A 550 11.50 28.26 -16.77
C PHE A 550 11.01 29.68 -17.05
N ALA A 551 9.69 29.88 -17.06
CA ALA A 551 9.08 31.19 -17.26
C ALA A 551 7.97 31.45 -16.25
N THR A 552 7.79 32.74 -15.95
CA THR A 552 6.81 33.26 -15.01
C THR A 552 5.82 34.11 -15.79
N GLY A 553 4.53 33.80 -15.67
CA GLY A 553 3.44 34.53 -16.30
C GLY A 553 2.58 35.20 -15.25
N GLY A 554 2.03 36.37 -15.57
CA GLY A 554 1.15 37.10 -14.67
C GLY A 554 0.22 38.04 -15.43
N TYR A 555 -0.69 38.67 -14.71
CA TYR A 555 -1.54 39.71 -15.28
C TYR A 555 -0.69 40.95 -15.59
N PRO A 556 -0.76 41.54 -16.79
CA PRO A 556 -0.07 42.80 -17.05
C PRO A 556 -0.63 43.88 -16.11
N LEU A 557 0.25 44.61 -15.43
CA LEU A 557 -0.10 45.65 -14.43
C LEU A 557 -1.03 46.75 -14.96
N PHE A 558 -1.26 46.82 -16.28
CA PHE A 558 -2.00 47.88 -16.98
C PHE A 558 -3.16 47.38 -17.86
N GLY A 559 -3.99 46.45 -17.36
CA GLY A 559 -5.33 46.22 -17.94
C GLY A 559 -5.41 45.40 -19.23
N GLY A 560 -4.32 44.74 -19.66
CA GLY A 560 -4.36 43.78 -20.78
C GLY A 560 -5.14 42.50 -20.45
N THR A 561 -5.76 41.86 -21.44
CA THR A 561 -6.55 40.63 -21.25
C THR A 561 -5.72 39.35 -21.24
N ASP A 562 -4.50 39.38 -21.80
CA ASP A 562 -3.66 38.21 -22.03
C ASP A 562 -2.51 38.11 -21.01
N PRO A 563 -2.08 36.88 -20.64
CA PRO A 563 -0.96 36.70 -19.73
C PRO A 563 0.34 37.22 -20.34
N SER A 564 1.03 38.11 -19.63
CA SER A 564 2.41 38.49 -19.99
C SER A 564 3.37 37.49 -19.36
N TRP A 565 4.04 36.71 -20.20
CA TRP A 565 5.11 35.79 -19.78
C TRP A 565 6.47 36.49 -19.83
N SER A 566 7.35 36.17 -18.88
CA SER A 566 8.77 36.53 -18.99
C SER A 566 9.43 35.78 -20.16
N ASP A 567 10.54 36.32 -20.67
CA ASP A 567 11.34 35.73 -21.75
C ASP A 567 11.96 34.35 -21.41
N GLY A 568 11.70 33.83 -20.21
CA GLY A 568 12.12 32.52 -19.74
C GLY A 568 13.62 32.39 -19.55
N SER A 569 14.06 32.03 -18.35
CA SER A 569 15.48 31.79 -18.07
C SER A 569 15.82 30.30 -18.20
N LEU A 570 17.05 30.02 -18.64
CA LEU A 570 17.63 28.69 -18.51
C LEU A 570 17.92 28.43 -17.04
N VAL A 571 17.46 27.29 -16.53
CA VAL A 571 17.89 26.82 -15.21
C VAL A 571 19.29 26.25 -15.36
N SER A 572 20.27 26.94 -14.78
CA SER A 572 21.68 26.63 -14.95
C SER A 572 22.03 25.26 -14.35
N GLY A 573 22.92 24.53 -15.03
CA GLY A 573 23.48 23.28 -14.53
C GLY A 573 22.58 22.04 -14.64
N TRP A 574 21.35 22.16 -15.14
CA TRP A 574 20.43 21.02 -15.26
C TRP A 574 20.32 20.55 -16.71
N ARG A 575 20.49 19.25 -16.92
CA ARG A 575 20.20 18.57 -18.18
C ARG A 575 19.26 17.40 -17.90
N ILE A 576 18.12 17.38 -18.59
CA ILE A 576 17.02 16.45 -18.31
C ILE A 576 16.66 15.64 -19.53
N SER A 577 16.19 14.41 -19.31
CA SER A 577 15.94 13.42 -20.36
C SER A 577 14.45 13.15 -20.65
N ALA A 578 13.55 13.86 -19.94
CA ALA A 578 12.10 13.93 -20.16
C ALA A 578 11.62 15.36 -19.84
N GLY A 579 10.35 15.70 -20.09
CA GLY A 579 9.78 16.96 -19.61
C GLY A 579 9.78 17.09 -18.08
N PRO A 580 9.84 18.31 -17.53
CA PRO A 580 9.66 18.52 -16.10
C PRO A 580 8.19 18.53 -15.70
N THR A 581 7.91 18.33 -14.41
CA THR A 581 6.59 18.49 -13.79
C THR A 581 6.68 19.54 -12.69
N LEU A 582 5.72 20.46 -12.65
CA LEU A 582 5.62 21.53 -11.65
C LEU A 582 4.43 21.30 -10.72
N THR A 583 4.60 21.61 -9.44
CA THR A 583 3.51 21.72 -8.47
C THR A 583 3.87 22.73 -7.39
N ILE A 584 2.88 23.21 -6.64
CA ILE A 584 3.12 24.00 -5.44
C ILE A 584 3.09 23.10 -4.20
N HIS A 585 4.03 23.33 -3.29
CA HIS A 585 4.00 22.76 -1.94
C HIS A 585 4.72 23.70 -0.98
N GLN A 586 4.09 23.99 0.17
CA GLN A 586 4.63 24.87 1.21
C GLN A 586 5.16 26.21 0.66
N ASN A 587 4.37 26.86 -0.20
CA ASN A 587 4.68 28.16 -0.83
C ASN A 587 5.89 28.18 -1.80
N LEU A 588 6.42 27.00 -2.14
CA LEU A 588 7.50 26.84 -3.10
C LEU A 588 6.97 26.22 -4.39
N VAL A 589 7.57 26.59 -5.52
CA VAL A 589 7.32 25.95 -6.82
C VAL A 589 8.27 24.77 -6.94
N TRP A 590 7.76 23.57 -6.74
CA TRP A 590 8.53 22.34 -6.88
C TRP A 590 8.59 21.91 -8.34
N ILE A 591 9.76 21.43 -8.74
CA ILE A 591 9.99 20.82 -10.05
C ILE A 591 10.48 19.39 -9.86
N PHE A 592 9.93 18.49 -10.66
CA PHE A 592 10.33 17.09 -10.78
C PHE A 592 10.83 16.85 -12.19
N PHE A 593 11.92 16.12 -12.33
CA PHE A 593 12.47 15.84 -13.64
C PHE A 593 13.33 14.58 -13.60
N ARG A 594 13.56 14.03 -14.79
CA ARG A 594 14.47 12.91 -14.97
C ARG A 594 15.84 13.40 -15.40
N ASP A 595 16.87 13.05 -14.66
CA ASP A 595 18.25 13.40 -15.02
C ASP A 595 18.77 12.55 -16.21
N ASN A 596 20.04 12.69 -16.56
CA ASN A 596 20.65 11.93 -17.66
C ASN A 596 20.86 10.43 -17.34
N ASN A 597 20.84 10.05 -16.06
CA ASN A 597 20.92 8.65 -15.61
C ASN A 597 19.54 7.99 -15.51
N SER A 598 18.51 8.70 -15.97
CA SER A 598 17.11 8.31 -15.87
C SER A 598 16.56 8.30 -14.45
N GLU A 599 17.22 8.98 -13.50
CA GLU A 599 16.78 9.03 -12.10
C GLU A 599 15.81 10.17 -11.85
N LEU A 600 14.81 9.94 -10.98
CA LEU A 600 13.86 10.97 -10.58
C LEU A 600 14.50 11.94 -9.57
N CYS A 601 14.63 13.20 -10.00
CA CYS A 601 15.18 14.30 -9.23
C CYS A 601 14.11 15.35 -8.95
N THR A 602 14.35 16.14 -7.90
CA THR A 602 13.50 17.26 -7.53
C THR A 602 14.30 18.45 -7.02
N ALA A 603 13.78 19.64 -7.25
CA ALA A 603 14.26 20.92 -6.73
C ALA A 603 13.06 21.83 -6.47
N HIS A 604 13.29 23.00 -5.88
CA HIS A 604 12.26 24.01 -5.73
C HIS A 604 12.77 25.41 -6.03
N TYR A 605 11.88 26.23 -6.56
CA TYR A 605 12.05 27.65 -6.75
C TYR A 605 11.30 28.40 -5.67
N ASN A 606 11.96 29.38 -5.05
CA ASN A 606 11.36 30.26 -4.07
C ASN A 606 10.84 31.53 -4.77
N PRO A 607 9.51 31.75 -4.86
CA PRO A 607 8.94 32.93 -5.52
C PRO A 607 9.37 34.27 -4.91
N GLN A 608 9.71 34.29 -3.61
CA GLN A 608 10.08 35.49 -2.88
C GLN A 608 11.55 35.88 -3.12
N SER A 609 12.49 34.94 -2.96
CA SER A 609 13.92 35.21 -3.21
C SER A 609 14.30 35.13 -4.70
N ARG A 610 13.45 34.50 -5.52
CA ARG A 610 13.68 34.21 -6.95
C ARG A 610 14.88 33.30 -7.20
N GLU A 611 15.15 32.39 -6.28
CA GLU A 611 16.28 31.47 -6.35
C GLU A 611 15.81 30.02 -6.45
N TRP A 612 16.66 29.20 -7.08
CA TRP A 612 16.50 27.75 -7.14
C TRP A 612 17.33 27.08 -6.04
N SER A 613 16.77 26.04 -5.43
CA SER A 613 17.55 25.08 -4.65
C SER A 613 18.46 24.25 -5.57
N SER A 614 19.50 23.65 -5.00
CA SER A 614 20.13 22.47 -5.63
C SER A 614 19.08 21.37 -5.81
N TYR A 615 19.23 20.55 -6.86
CA TYR A 615 18.38 19.38 -7.01
C TYR A 615 18.90 18.22 -6.15
N THR A 616 17.98 17.35 -5.75
CA THR A 616 18.23 16.11 -5.01
C THR A 616 17.48 14.96 -5.66
N HIS A 617 17.88 13.73 -5.38
CA HIS A 617 17.12 12.55 -5.83
C HIS A 617 15.90 12.36 -4.92
N VAL A 618 14.76 12.03 -5.53
CA VAL A 618 13.52 11.74 -4.78
C VAL A 618 13.71 10.53 -3.86
N PHE A 619 14.53 9.56 -4.21
CA PHE A 619 14.91 8.48 -3.29
C PHE A 619 16.42 8.27 -3.29
N LYS A 620 17.03 8.25 -2.10
CA LYS A 620 18.49 8.26 -1.94
C LYS A 620 19.18 7.00 -2.50
N GLN A 621 18.50 5.86 -2.56
CA GLN A 621 19.10 4.60 -3.00
C GLN A 621 19.12 4.39 -4.53
N ARG A 622 18.87 5.44 -5.34
CA ARG A 622 19.11 5.41 -6.81
C ARG A 622 18.35 4.33 -7.59
N THR A 623 17.10 4.05 -7.19
CA THR A 623 16.24 3.02 -7.80
C THR A 623 15.01 3.58 -8.54
N THR A 624 14.71 4.88 -8.41
CA THR A 624 13.52 5.51 -8.99
C THR A 624 13.78 5.94 -10.44
N LYS A 625 13.46 5.06 -11.39
CA LYS A 625 13.68 5.28 -12.83
C LYS A 625 12.36 5.40 -13.59
N PRO A 626 11.78 6.61 -13.69
CA PRO A 626 10.56 6.82 -14.46
C PRO A 626 10.83 6.69 -15.97
N MET A 627 9.89 6.09 -16.70
CA MET A 627 10.00 5.97 -18.16
C MET A 627 9.91 7.32 -18.88
N ARG A 628 9.11 8.24 -18.34
CA ARG A 628 8.83 9.57 -18.91
C ARG A 628 8.65 10.61 -17.79
N GLU A 629 7.88 11.67 -18.04
CA GLU A 629 7.50 12.68 -17.06
C GLU A 629 6.80 12.05 -15.83
N THR A 630 6.64 12.85 -14.78
CA THR A 630 5.95 12.45 -13.54
C THR A 630 4.63 13.22 -13.38
N GLY A 631 3.73 12.70 -12.55
CA GLY A 631 2.66 13.47 -11.93
C GLY A 631 3.12 13.97 -10.57
N ALA A 632 2.74 15.19 -10.19
CA ALA A 632 3.05 15.71 -8.87
C ALA A 632 1.92 16.58 -8.33
N ALA A 633 1.66 16.48 -7.03
CA ALA A 633 0.68 17.33 -6.34
C ALA A 633 1.01 17.44 -4.85
N SER A 634 0.69 18.58 -4.25
CA SER A 634 0.60 18.66 -2.79
C SER A 634 -0.79 18.23 -2.34
N HIS A 635 -0.84 17.43 -1.27
CA HIS A 635 -2.07 16.96 -0.67
C HIS A 635 -1.86 16.76 0.84
N GLN A 636 -2.74 17.32 1.67
CA GLN A 636 -2.68 17.18 3.14
C GLN A 636 -1.28 17.42 3.75
N ASN A 637 -0.61 18.51 3.32
CA ASN A 637 0.76 18.87 3.74
C ASN A 637 1.85 17.83 3.42
N LYS A 638 1.57 16.87 2.53
CA LYS A 638 2.55 16.01 1.88
C LYS A 638 2.72 16.44 0.43
N LEU A 639 3.84 16.04 -0.16
CA LEU A 639 4.12 16.22 -1.59
C LEU A 639 4.26 14.84 -2.24
N TYR A 640 3.45 14.59 -3.25
CA TYR A 640 3.37 13.33 -3.97
C TYR A 640 4.06 13.46 -5.32
N ALA A 641 4.82 12.45 -5.71
CA ALA A 641 5.34 12.27 -7.05
C ALA A 641 4.99 10.86 -7.53
N MET A 642 4.18 10.74 -8.59
CA MET A 642 3.76 9.47 -9.18
C MET A 642 4.33 9.34 -10.58
N TYR A 643 4.73 8.13 -10.98
CA TYR A 643 5.34 7.86 -12.27
C TYR A 643 5.09 6.42 -12.69
N HIS A 644 5.34 6.13 -13.96
CA HIS A 644 5.39 4.76 -14.46
C HIS A 644 6.84 4.28 -14.58
N ARG A 645 7.10 3.08 -14.04
CA ARG A 645 8.43 2.47 -13.88
C ARG A 645 9.00 1.99 -15.22
N GLN A 646 10.30 2.20 -15.42
CA GLN A 646 11.06 1.68 -16.56
C GLN A 646 11.31 0.18 -16.52
#